data_AF-A0A933H0P1-F1
#
_entry.id   AF-A0A933H0P1-F1
#
_cell.length_a   1.000
_cell.length_b   1.000
_cell.length_c   1.000
_cell.angle_alpha   90.00
_cell.angle_beta   90.00
_cell.angle_gamma   90.00
#
_symmetry.space_group_name_H-M   'P 1'
#
loop_
_entity.id
_entity.type
_entity.pdbx_description
1 polymer ?
#
loop_
_entity_poly.entity_id
_entity_poly.type
_entity_poly.pdbx_seq_one_letter_code
_entity_poly.pdbx_strand_id
1 'polypeptide(L)'
;MTLGLRVLEERVLFDAAPVEEIPENEPRESASQPESAPPAHEVVFIDGHLSDAQGLASAAIPGAEVHVLDPSIDGLDQILDILSGRSGISAIHVLSHGDEGAVEIGSTVLDSSALGARAEDLALLGRALSQDGDLLLYGCQVGTNGEGARFAASLATLTGADVALSTDDTGGSALGGDWELERSTGPIEARLPIDSGALDRYEGLLALTSQGGEFTVNNTTANGQESPAVAVNNTNGNFVVAWWSDEGAGSYDIRARLFDASGNPLGADFVVNTTTPNNQNRPAIAMDRAGNFVVVYDSDEGGYAFDIRARRFDSGGNPLGPDFVVNSTVGSADVIPSVAVDGSGNFVVAWMQDTGLGYDIAARRFDSAGNPIGADFAVNSTNANWQLWPSVAATPGGGFVAAWQSNDSGVDYDIRARRFDSAGNALGTDFVVNNTTANSQVDPDVAVDRSGSFVIAWRSDVAFDYDIRARRFDSAGNPLGADFVVNSTTTAFEWSPAVAVNGTGTTVFAWQSFEVGGWNIRAREFDASGNPAADDFLVNPTTAGPQIQPDIAYGDNGQIVVTWVSNQAGTWDIFARRFLGPAVPRAAAAAEPPFDPVNILDILGARTPHLQPGAPTDPGFPSWDFRLELARSPGADLSDLDPGSSTLLRELFEATVPWKRRLRFPGI
;
A
#
# COMPACT_ATOMS: atom_id res chain seq x y z
N MET A 1 37.33 39.24 53.90
CA MET A 1 36.30 40.25 54.24
C MET A 1 34.94 39.61 53.94
N THR A 2 34.09 39.31 54.93
CA THR A 2 33.02 40.18 55.51
C THR A 2 32.00 40.66 54.47
N LEU A 3 30.68 40.54 54.65
CA LEU A 3 29.80 40.04 55.75
C LEU A 3 28.93 38.86 55.23
N GLY A 4 28.14 38.06 55.97
CA GLY A 4 27.42 38.19 57.26
C GLY A 4 25.90 38.24 56.99
N LEU A 5 25.03 37.44 57.62
CA LEU A 5 24.60 37.45 59.04
C LEU A 5 24.08 36.03 59.46
N ARG A 6 24.35 35.54 60.68
CA ARG A 6 23.45 35.45 61.87
C ARG A 6 22.13 34.67 61.67
N VAL A 7 21.60 33.85 62.60
CA VAL A 7 22.00 33.14 63.85
C VAL A 7 20.69 32.91 64.62
N LEU A 8 20.52 31.72 65.21
CA LEU A 8 19.77 31.29 66.42
C LEU A 8 19.59 29.76 66.26
N GLU A 9 20.16 28.86 67.07
CA GLU A 9 19.91 28.58 68.51
C GLU A 9 18.50 28.00 68.77
N GLU A 10 18.29 26.96 69.60
CA GLU A 10 19.15 26.44 70.69
C GLU A 10 18.79 24.98 71.11
N ARG A 11 19.81 24.13 71.44
CA ARG A 11 19.83 23.02 72.46
C ARG A 11 18.73 21.90 72.39
N VAL A 12 18.79 20.71 73.00
CA VAL A 12 19.61 19.99 74.02
C VAL A 12 19.38 18.44 73.82
N LEU A 13 20.11 17.41 74.31
CA LEU A 13 21.16 17.19 75.34
C LEU A 13 22.21 16.12 74.88
N PHE A 14 22.78 15.36 75.83
CA PHE A 14 23.83 14.31 75.81
C PHE A 14 23.22 12.88 75.59
N ASP A 15 23.91 11.80 75.18
CA ASP A 15 25.24 11.22 75.55
C ASP A 15 25.23 10.61 76.99
N ALA A 16 25.73 9.40 77.31
CA ALA A 16 26.67 8.50 76.62
C ALA A 16 26.30 6.98 76.71
N ALA A 17 27.16 6.11 76.16
CA ALA A 17 27.04 4.64 76.13
C ALA A 17 27.39 3.93 77.47
N PRO A 18 27.30 2.59 77.51
CA PRO A 18 28.53 1.82 77.27
C PRO A 18 28.40 0.66 76.27
N VAL A 19 29.54 0.13 75.85
CA VAL A 19 29.68 -1.14 75.10
C VAL A 19 29.88 -2.27 76.09
N GLU A 20 29.22 -3.41 75.87
CA GLU A 20 29.43 -4.65 76.63
C GLU A 20 29.45 -5.86 75.65
N GLU A 21 30.06 -6.97 76.06
CA GLU A 21 30.60 -7.99 75.15
C GLU A 21 29.55 -8.99 74.62
N ILE A 22 29.72 -9.44 73.36
CA ILE A 22 28.92 -10.50 72.75
C ILE A 22 29.71 -11.82 72.82
N PRO A 23 29.21 -12.89 73.47
CA PRO A 23 29.88 -14.19 73.52
C PRO A 23 29.70 -15.01 72.22
N GLU A 24 30.56 -16.01 72.03
CA GLU A 24 30.63 -16.84 70.82
C GLU A 24 29.48 -17.88 70.71
N ASN A 25 29.13 -18.20 69.45
CA ASN A 25 28.48 -19.45 68.99
C ASN A 25 27.23 -19.98 69.73
N GLU A 26 26.06 -19.71 69.15
CA GLU A 26 25.05 -20.75 68.92
C GLU A 26 24.56 -20.70 67.45
N PRO A 27 24.33 -21.85 66.79
CA PRO A 27 23.91 -21.89 65.39
C PRO A 27 22.42 -21.54 65.27
N ARG A 28 22.09 -20.43 64.60
CA ARG A 28 20.69 -20.11 64.27
C ARG A 28 20.19 -20.98 63.12
N GLU A 29 19.00 -21.53 63.29
CA GLU A 29 18.30 -22.32 62.27
C GLU A 29 18.03 -21.47 61.02
N SER A 30 18.00 -22.12 59.86
CA SER A 30 17.66 -21.49 58.59
C SER A 30 16.18 -21.11 58.58
N ALA A 31 15.86 -19.85 58.85
CA ALA A 31 14.54 -19.30 58.61
C ALA A 31 14.15 -19.54 57.14
N SER A 32 12.95 -20.06 56.90
CA SER A 32 12.44 -20.37 55.57
C SER A 32 12.33 -19.11 54.70
N GLN A 33 12.50 -19.29 53.38
CA GLN A 33 12.10 -18.27 52.41
C GLN A 33 10.61 -17.91 52.59
N PRO A 34 10.19 -16.68 52.25
CA PRO A 34 8.77 -16.37 52.16
C PRO A 34 8.09 -17.32 51.16
N GLU A 35 6.85 -17.67 51.48
CA GLU A 35 5.99 -18.52 50.65
C GLU A 35 5.85 -17.90 49.25
N SER A 36 6.16 -18.67 48.21
CA SER A 36 6.11 -18.19 46.84
C SER A 36 4.69 -17.82 46.46
N ALA A 37 4.50 -16.65 45.84
CA ALA A 37 3.26 -16.33 45.15
C ALA A 37 2.90 -17.47 44.17
N PRO A 38 1.59 -17.72 43.91
CA PRO A 38 1.22 -18.59 42.80
C PRO A 38 1.88 -18.08 41.51
N PRO A 39 2.26 -18.97 40.57
CA PRO A 39 2.82 -18.54 39.30
C PRO A 39 1.84 -17.60 38.59
N ALA A 40 2.35 -16.49 38.05
CA ALA A 40 1.58 -15.57 37.24
C ALA A 40 0.93 -16.35 36.09
N HIS A 41 -0.40 -16.24 35.96
CA HIS A 41 -1.17 -16.97 34.97
C HIS A 41 -1.48 -16.01 33.83
N GLU A 42 -0.48 -15.76 33.01
CA GLU A 42 -0.51 -14.81 31.89
C GLU A 42 -1.02 -15.51 30.61
N VAL A 43 -1.83 -14.82 29.82
CA VAL A 43 -2.34 -15.30 28.54
C VAL A 43 -1.93 -14.34 27.43
N VAL A 44 -1.37 -14.85 26.36
CA VAL A 44 -1.02 -14.09 25.15
C VAL A 44 -1.92 -14.52 24.00
N PHE A 45 -2.56 -13.55 23.38
CA PHE A 45 -3.22 -13.69 22.09
C PHE A 45 -2.36 -13.04 21.03
N ILE A 46 -2.11 -13.76 19.94
CA ILE A 46 -1.32 -13.27 18.81
C ILE A 46 -2.24 -13.33 17.60
N ASP A 47 -2.40 -12.21 16.90
CA ASP A 47 -3.28 -12.18 15.75
C ASP A 47 -2.75 -12.99 14.57
N GLY A 48 -3.65 -13.67 13.87
CA GLY A 48 -3.32 -14.53 12.73
C GLY A 48 -2.81 -13.79 11.49
N HIS A 49 -2.99 -12.47 11.41
CA HIS A 49 -2.43 -11.64 10.33
C HIS A 49 -0.95 -11.26 10.56
N LEU A 50 -0.42 -11.41 11.79
CA LEU A 50 0.95 -11.01 12.06
C LEU A 50 1.98 -11.91 11.36
N SER A 51 3.00 -11.28 10.77
CA SER A 51 4.17 -11.99 10.24
C SER A 51 4.78 -12.86 11.34
N ASP A 52 5.12 -14.12 11.00
CA ASP A 52 5.57 -15.16 11.94
C ASP A 52 4.80 -15.28 13.28
N ALA A 53 3.47 -15.08 13.28
CA ALA A 53 2.62 -15.28 14.46
C ALA A 53 2.84 -16.64 15.15
N GLN A 54 3.09 -17.69 14.37
CA GLN A 54 3.37 -19.04 14.88
C GLN A 54 4.78 -19.18 15.48
N GLY A 55 5.78 -18.45 14.98
CA GLY A 55 7.11 -18.39 15.58
C GLY A 55 7.12 -17.59 16.88
N LEU A 56 6.43 -16.45 16.93
CA LEU A 56 6.16 -15.71 18.18
C LEU A 56 5.47 -16.62 19.21
N ALA A 57 4.42 -17.36 18.81
CA ALA A 57 3.74 -18.32 19.69
C ALA A 57 4.65 -19.48 20.14
N SER A 58 5.55 -19.95 19.27
CA SER A 58 6.53 -20.99 19.59
C SER A 58 7.68 -20.49 20.49
N ALA A 59 7.86 -19.18 20.60
CA ALA A 59 8.87 -18.51 21.42
C ALA A 59 8.37 -18.12 22.82
N ALA A 60 7.14 -18.48 23.19
CA ALA A 60 6.57 -18.27 24.52
C ALA A 60 7.46 -18.81 25.65
N ILE A 61 7.63 -18.05 26.74
CA ILE A 61 8.45 -18.49 27.89
C ILE A 61 7.70 -19.52 28.77
N PRO A 62 8.40 -20.42 29.48
CA PRO A 62 7.75 -21.46 30.28
C PRO A 62 6.85 -20.90 31.39
N GLY A 63 5.53 -21.03 31.21
CA GLY A 63 4.51 -20.53 32.13
C GLY A 63 3.43 -19.71 31.44
N ALA A 64 3.74 -19.09 30.29
CA ALA A 64 2.77 -18.41 29.46
C ALA A 64 1.81 -19.41 28.78
N GLU A 65 0.54 -19.03 28.68
CA GLU A 65 -0.43 -19.66 27.80
C GLU A 65 -0.58 -18.80 26.55
N VAL A 66 -0.41 -19.37 25.35
CA VAL A 66 -0.41 -18.60 24.10
C VAL A 66 -1.34 -19.21 23.07
N HIS A 67 -2.15 -18.36 22.44
CA HIS A 67 -3.08 -18.70 21.37
C HIS A 67 -2.83 -17.80 20.16
N VAL A 68 -2.80 -18.40 18.97
CA VAL A 68 -2.90 -17.65 17.71
C VAL A 68 -4.38 -17.57 17.34
N LEU A 69 -4.88 -16.37 17.06
CA LEU A 69 -6.28 -16.15 16.65
C LEU A 69 -6.47 -16.53 15.17
N ASP A 70 -7.63 -17.08 14.84
CA ASP A 70 -8.06 -17.27 13.45
C ASP A 70 -8.38 -15.89 12.84
N PRO A 71 -7.70 -15.48 11.75
CA PRO A 71 -7.91 -14.16 11.14
C PRO A 71 -9.31 -13.96 10.55
N SER A 72 -10.05 -15.04 10.28
CA SER A 72 -11.39 -14.97 9.67
C SER A 72 -12.54 -14.79 10.67
N ILE A 73 -12.30 -15.03 11.96
CA ILE A 73 -13.32 -15.02 13.04
C ILE A 73 -13.12 -13.76 13.89
N ASP A 74 -14.19 -13.18 14.46
CA ASP A 74 -14.08 -12.04 15.39
C ASP A 74 -13.11 -12.37 16.55
N GLY A 75 -12.03 -11.58 16.68
CA GLY A 75 -10.98 -11.87 17.65
C GLY A 75 -11.42 -11.67 19.10
N LEU A 76 -12.38 -10.79 19.37
CA LEU A 76 -12.92 -10.60 20.72
C LEU A 76 -13.79 -11.79 21.13
N ASP A 77 -14.60 -12.34 20.21
CA ASP A 77 -15.37 -13.57 20.44
C ASP A 77 -14.44 -14.76 20.72
N GLN A 78 -13.37 -14.92 19.93
CA GLN A 78 -12.35 -15.96 20.16
C GLN A 78 -11.67 -15.85 21.52
N ILE A 79 -11.24 -14.63 21.89
CA ILE A 79 -10.67 -14.34 23.21
C ILE A 79 -11.67 -14.71 24.31
N LEU A 80 -12.95 -14.36 24.17
CA LEU A 80 -13.97 -14.62 25.18
C LEU A 80 -14.33 -16.10 25.33
N ASP A 81 -14.34 -16.88 24.24
CA ASP A 81 -14.52 -18.34 24.31
C ASP A 81 -13.31 -19.02 24.98
N ILE A 82 -12.08 -18.57 24.71
CA ILE A 82 -10.85 -19.07 25.37
C ILE A 82 -10.78 -18.67 26.85
N LEU A 83 -11.33 -17.51 27.20
CA LEU A 83 -11.46 -17.00 28.58
C LEU A 83 -12.70 -17.53 29.32
N SER A 84 -13.57 -18.29 28.65
CA SER A 84 -14.89 -18.67 29.17
C SER A 84 -14.82 -19.48 30.46
N GLY A 85 -15.43 -18.95 31.52
CA GLY A 85 -15.45 -19.57 32.85
C GLY A 85 -14.14 -19.47 33.65
N ARG A 86 -13.16 -18.70 33.17
CA ARG A 86 -11.88 -18.43 33.87
C ARG A 86 -11.96 -17.17 34.74
N SER A 87 -10.99 -17.01 35.64
CA SER A 87 -10.86 -15.87 36.56
C SER A 87 -9.47 -15.86 37.19
N GLY A 88 -8.95 -14.70 37.58
CA GLY A 88 -7.64 -14.59 38.26
C GLY A 88 -6.42 -14.65 37.34
N ILE A 89 -6.58 -14.39 36.05
CA ILE A 89 -5.48 -14.20 35.09
C ILE A 89 -4.73 -12.92 35.45
N SER A 90 -3.40 -12.98 35.58
CA SER A 90 -2.60 -11.82 36.01
C SER A 90 -2.40 -10.80 34.89
N ALA A 91 -2.34 -11.25 33.63
CA ALA A 91 -2.24 -10.38 32.47
C ALA A 91 -2.83 -11.03 31.21
N ILE A 92 -3.46 -10.21 30.38
CA ILE A 92 -3.81 -10.53 29.00
C ILE A 92 -2.96 -9.66 28.07
N HIS A 93 -2.16 -10.30 27.23
CA HIS A 93 -1.38 -9.65 26.18
C HIS A 93 -2.07 -9.90 24.84
N VAL A 94 -2.14 -8.88 23.97
CA VAL A 94 -2.66 -8.99 22.60
C VAL A 94 -1.64 -8.38 21.66
N LEU A 95 -1.15 -9.16 20.69
CA LEU A 95 -0.22 -8.70 19.66
C LEU A 95 -0.96 -8.64 18.33
N SER A 96 -1.05 -7.45 17.72
CA SER A 96 -1.68 -7.26 16.40
C SER A 96 -1.30 -5.92 15.76
N HIS A 97 -1.83 -5.64 14.56
CA HIS A 97 -1.79 -4.33 13.91
C HIS A 97 -2.61 -3.27 14.69
N GLY A 98 -2.22 -2.00 14.57
CA GLY A 98 -2.76 -0.89 15.35
C GLY A 98 -2.91 0.45 14.60
N ASP A 99 -3.77 1.31 15.13
CA ASP A 99 -3.99 2.72 14.73
C ASP A 99 -4.40 3.53 15.98
N GLU A 100 -4.36 4.86 15.94
CA GLU A 100 -4.63 5.72 17.10
C GLU A 100 -6.02 5.45 17.71
N GLY A 101 -6.06 4.71 18.81
CA GLY A 101 -7.30 4.29 19.47
C GLY A 101 -8.04 3.13 18.82
N ALA A 102 -7.34 2.26 18.08
CA ALA A 102 -7.87 1.01 17.54
C ALA A 102 -6.83 -0.12 17.49
N VAL A 103 -7.28 -1.37 17.63
CA VAL A 103 -6.50 -2.57 17.26
C VAL A 103 -7.33 -3.47 16.36
N GLU A 104 -6.68 -4.16 15.43
CA GLU A 104 -7.32 -5.21 14.64
C GLU A 104 -7.17 -6.55 15.40
N ILE A 105 -8.22 -7.35 15.54
CA ILE A 105 -8.17 -8.68 16.16
C ILE A 105 -9.15 -9.64 15.47
N GLY A 106 -8.61 -10.69 14.87
CA GLY A 106 -9.32 -11.54 13.92
C GLY A 106 -9.93 -10.70 12.80
N SER A 107 -11.20 -10.93 12.50
CA SER A 107 -11.95 -10.12 11.52
C SER A 107 -12.64 -8.86 12.10
N THR A 108 -12.27 -8.42 13.31
CA THR A 108 -12.87 -7.25 13.99
C THR A 108 -11.84 -6.15 14.27
N VAL A 109 -12.21 -4.89 14.02
CA VAL A 109 -11.45 -3.72 14.49
C VAL A 109 -12.06 -3.25 15.81
N LEU A 110 -11.29 -3.33 16.90
CA LEU A 110 -11.68 -2.86 18.21
C LEU A 110 -11.29 -1.39 18.35
N ASP A 111 -12.15 -0.49 17.87
CA ASP A 111 -12.02 0.97 17.99
C ASP A 111 -12.96 1.57 19.06
N SER A 112 -12.96 2.89 19.22
CA SER A 112 -13.85 3.57 20.19
C SER A 112 -15.36 3.38 19.95
N SER A 113 -15.79 3.02 18.74
CA SER A 113 -17.18 2.67 18.41
C SER A 113 -17.49 1.24 18.84
N ALA A 114 -16.59 0.30 18.51
CA ALA A 114 -16.65 -1.09 18.93
C ALA A 114 -16.63 -1.23 20.46
N LEU A 115 -15.81 -0.46 21.19
CA LEU A 115 -15.85 -0.42 22.66
C LEU A 115 -17.25 -0.08 23.20
N GLY A 116 -17.96 0.85 22.56
CA GLY A 116 -19.31 1.23 22.93
C GLY A 116 -20.37 0.16 22.60
N ALA A 117 -20.19 -0.55 21.49
CA ALA A 117 -21.09 -1.63 21.05
C ALA A 117 -20.87 -2.95 21.80
N ARG A 118 -19.61 -3.30 22.11
CA ARG A 118 -19.16 -4.55 22.75
C ARG A 118 -18.97 -4.38 24.28
N ALA A 119 -19.63 -3.41 24.90
CA ALA A 119 -19.41 -3.03 26.30
C ALA A 119 -19.70 -4.16 27.32
N GLU A 120 -20.70 -5.02 27.06
CA GLU A 120 -20.99 -6.18 27.92
C GLU A 120 -19.92 -7.29 27.78
N ASP A 121 -19.36 -7.44 26.59
CA ASP A 121 -18.34 -8.44 26.23
C ASP A 121 -16.98 -8.09 26.84
N LEU A 122 -16.58 -6.82 26.75
CA LEU A 122 -15.38 -6.30 27.44
C LEU A 122 -15.50 -6.43 28.97
N ALA A 123 -16.72 -6.25 29.50
CA ALA A 123 -17.02 -6.51 30.90
C ALA A 123 -17.12 -8.02 31.26
N LEU A 124 -17.02 -8.94 30.30
CA LEU A 124 -16.78 -10.37 30.52
C LEU A 124 -15.27 -10.68 30.50
N LEU A 125 -14.52 -10.12 29.55
CA LEU A 125 -13.05 -10.21 29.49
C LEU A 125 -12.43 -9.76 30.83
N GLY A 126 -12.90 -8.62 31.35
CA GLY A 126 -12.49 -8.09 32.66
C GLY A 126 -12.75 -9.02 33.86
N ARG A 127 -13.67 -9.98 33.77
CA ARG A 127 -13.95 -10.96 34.84
C ARG A 127 -13.00 -12.17 34.81
N ALA A 128 -12.31 -12.38 33.69
CA ALA A 128 -11.30 -13.42 33.56
C ALA A 128 -9.97 -13.00 34.23
N LEU A 129 -9.72 -11.69 34.32
CA LEU A 129 -8.56 -11.10 34.99
C LEU A 129 -8.61 -11.22 36.53
N SER A 130 -7.47 -10.91 37.14
CA SER A 130 -7.25 -10.61 38.55
C SER A 130 -7.87 -9.25 38.93
N GLN A 131 -7.96 -8.93 40.23
CA GLN A 131 -8.37 -7.60 40.68
C GLN A 131 -7.34 -6.53 40.27
N ASP A 132 -6.07 -6.91 40.35
CA ASP A 132 -4.91 -6.13 39.94
C ASP A 132 -4.35 -6.90 38.74
N GLY A 133 -4.97 -6.73 37.57
CA GLY A 133 -4.75 -7.56 36.39
C GLY A 133 -4.62 -6.72 35.12
N ASP A 134 -3.56 -6.95 34.36
CA ASP A 134 -3.16 -6.10 33.23
C ASP A 134 -3.84 -6.50 31.91
N LEU A 135 -4.11 -5.53 31.04
CA LEU A 135 -4.48 -5.72 29.63
C LEU A 135 -3.52 -4.93 28.74
N LEU A 136 -2.65 -5.62 28.02
CA LEU A 136 -1.53 -5.05 27.27
C LEU A 136 -1.73 -5.24 25.76
N LEU A 137 -1.90 -4.15 25.01
CA LEU A 137 -2.07 -4.21 23.55
C LEU A 137 -0.79 -3.73 22.85
N TYR A 138 -0.14 -4.67 22.16
CA TYR A 138 1.05 -4.48 21.35
C TYR A 138 0.62 -4.33 19.89
N GLY A 139 0.91 -3.18 19.31
CA GLY A 139 0.49 -2.79 17.96
C GLY A 139 0.84 -1.32 17.73
N CYS A 140 1.20 -0.95 16.50
CA CYS A 140 1.77 0.37 16.26
C CYS A 140 0.79 1.49 16.64
N GLN A 141 1.26 2.45 17.44
CA GLN A 141 0.64 3.75 17.68
C GLN A 141 -0.77 3.72 18.34
N VAL A 142 -1.19 2.58 18.92
CA VAL A 142 -2.54 2.39 19.49
C VAL A 142 -2.88 3.41 20.57
N GLY A 143 -1.91 3.76 21.40
CA GLY A 143 -2.00 4.74 22.46
C GLY A 143 -1.71 6.18 22.03
N THR A 144 -1.53 6.49 20.75
CA THR A 144 -1.00 7.81 20.34
C THR A 144 -1.97 8.98 20.60
N ASN A 145 -1.42 10.20 20.52
CA ASN A 145 -2.05 11.50 20.81
C ASN A 145 -3.17 11.51 21.86
N GLY A 146 -4.43 11.55 21.42
CA GLY A 146 -5.59 11.94 22.23
C GLY A 146 -6.86 11.13 21.98
N GLU A 147 -6.92 10.36 20.89
CA GLU A 147 -7.93 9.34 20.62
C GLU A 147 -7.48 8.04 21.33
N GLY A 148 -6.21 7.63 21.17
CA GLY A 148 -5.60 6.51 21.89
C GLY A 148 -5.61 6.68 23.41
N ALA A 149 -5.49 7.93 23.88
CA ALA A 149 -5.66 8.26 25.30
C ALA A 149 -7.10 8.05 25.82
N ARG A 150 -8.13 8.23 24.95
CA ARG A 150 -9.53 7.94 25.30
C ARG A 150 -9.82 6.44 25.18
N PHE A 151 -9.28 5.78 24.16
CA PHE A 151 -9.38 4.34 23.96
C PHE A 151 -8.85 3.56 25.17
N ALA A 152 -7.65 3.89 25.66
CA ALA A 152 -7.08 3.33 26.89
C ALA A 152 -8.03 3.49 28.10
N ALA A 153 -8.50 4.71 28.33
CA ALA A 153 -9.40 5.02 29.45
C ALA A 153 -10.77 4.33 29.33
N SER A 154 -11.27 4.17 28.11
CA SER A 154 -12.53 3.45 27.82
C SER A 154 -12.38 1.94 28.03
N LEU A 155 -11.28 1.32 27.56
CA LEU A 155 -10.95 -0.07 27.85
C LEU A 155 -10.90 -0.30 29.36
N ALA A 156 -10.07 0.46 30.09
CA ALA A 156 -9.94 0.35 31.54
C ALA A 156 -11.27 0.54 32.29
N THR A 157 -12.16 1.41 31.79
CA THR A 157 -13.50 1.62 32.37
C THR A 157 -14.45 0.44 32.11
N LEU A 158 -14.30 -0.28 30.98
CA LEU A 158 -15.19 -1.37 30.57
C LEU A 158 -14.73 -2.74 31.10
N THR A 159 -13.42 -2.99 31.13
CA THR A 159 -12.84 -4.22 31.68
C THR A 159 -12.65 -4.12 33.20
N GLY A 160 -12.37 -2.93 33.72
CA GLY A 160 -11.89 -2.74 35.10
C GLY A 160 -10.42 -3.12 35.30
N ALA A 161 -9.68 -3.37 34.21
CA ALA A 161 -8.25 -3.69 34.20
C ALA A 161 -7.39 -2.42 34.14
N ASP A 162 -6.12 -2.56 34.55
CA ASP A 162 -5.10 -1.59 34.16
C ASP A 162 -4.62 -1.91 32.73
N VAL A 163 -4.56 -0.90 31.88
CA VAL A 163 -4.36 -1.05 30.42
C VAL A 163 -3.02 -0.44 30.01
N ALA A 164 -2.27 -1.12 29.14
CA ALA A 164 -1.03 -0.62 28.52
C ALA A 164 -1.08 -0.68 26.99
N LEU A 165 -0.58 0.37 26.31
CA LEU A 165 -0.57 0.53 24.84
C LEU A 165 0.76 1.14 24.37
N SER A 166 1.27 0.72 23.21
CA SER A 166 2.38 1.40 22.48
C SER A 166 1.88 2.71 21.84
N THR A 167 2.78 3.68 21.68
CA THR A 167 2.54 5.03 21.15
C THR A 167 3.42 5.38 19.94
N ASP A 168 4.20 4.41 19.47
CA ASP A 168 5.08 4.44 18.31
C ASP A 168 5.05 3.08 17.59
N ASP A 169 6.07 2.72 16.82
CA ASP A 169 6.04 1.52 15.99
C ASP A 169 6.47 0.28 16.80
N THR A 170 5.58 -0.71 16.90
CA THR A 170 5.88 -1.96 17.63
C THR A 170 6.50 -3.00 16.68
N GLY A 171 7.55 -3.70 17.11
CA GLY A 171 8.12 -4.85 16.41
C GLY A 171 9.65 -4.86 16.30
N GLY A 172 10.15 -5.10 15.10
CA GLY A 172 11.56 -5.33 14.82
C GLY A 172 12.44 -4.08 14.95
N SER A 173 13.42 -4.13 15.85
CA SER A 173 14.40 -3.04 16.07
C SER A 173 15.25 -2.68 14.84
N ALA A 174 15.33 -3.57 13.84
CA ALA A 174 15.94 -3.28 12.54
C ALA A 174 15.15 -2.26 11.71
N LEU A 175 13.82 -2.18 11.91
CA LEU A 175 12.92 -1.21 11.27
C LEU A 175 12.67 0.04 12.14
N GLY A 176 13.21 0.06 13.36
CA GLY A 176 13.15 1.21 14.27
C GLY A 176 12.06 1.16 15.34
N GLY A 177 11.26 0.09 15.36
CA GLY A 177 10.28 -0.17 16.42
C GLY A 177 10.83 -1.02 17.57
N ASP A 178 10.06 -1.15 18.66
CA ASP A 178 10.41 -2.04 19.78
C ASP A 178 9.18 -2.74 20.41
N TRP A 179 9.27 -3.16 21.68
CA TRP A 179 8.24 -3.93 22.39
C TRP A 179 7.93 -3.36 23.78
N GLU A 180 8.26 -2.10 24.04
CA GLU A 180 7.80 -1.35 25.22
C GLU A 180 6.33 -0.88 25.01
N LEU A 181 5.73 -0.31 26.07
CA LEU A 181 4.37 0.24 26.06
C LEU A 181 4.32 1.51 26.92
N GLU A 182 4.30 2.68 26.28
CA GLU A 182 4.63 3.97 26.91
C GLU A 182 3.40 4.64 27.55
N ARG A 183 2.19 4.21 27.19
CA ARG A 183 0.94 4.64 27.84
C ARG A 183 0.36 3.53 28.70
N SER A 184 0.14 3.82 29.98
CA SER A 184 -0.75 3.04 30.85
C SER A 184 -1.92 3.84 31.41
N THR A 185 -2.94 3.15 31.95
CA THR A 185 -4.02 3.75 32.76
C THR A 185 -3.83 3.60 34.28
N GLY A 186 -2.83 2.83 34.72
CA GLY A 186 -2.48 2.60 36.12
C GLY A 186 -1.07 2.02 36.27
N PRO A 187 -0.80 1.28 37.37
CA PRO A 187 0.33 0.35 37.45
C PRO A 187 0.29 -0.64 36.27
N ILE A 188 1.44 -1.23 35.94
CA ILE A 188 1.56 -2.37 35.04
C ILE A 188 2.70 -3.22 35.59
N GLU A 189 2.40 -4.46 35.96
CA GLU A 189 3.35 -5.38 36.57
C GLU A 189 3.87 -6.44 35.59
N ALA A 190 3.09 -6.76 34.55
CA ALA A 190 3.39 -7.76 33.54
C ALA A 190 4.41 -7.31 32.49
N ARG A 191 4.94 -8.27 31.74
CA ARG A 191 5.87 -8.06 30.61
C ARG A 191 5.63 -9.15 29.57
N LEU A 192 5.66 -8.81 28.28
CA LEU A 192 5.44 -9.75 27.19
C LEU A 192 6.19 -11.08 27.38
N PRO A 193 5.50 -12.21 27.65
CA PRO A 193 6.17 -13.45 28.06
C PRO A 193 6.59 -14.30 26.84
N ILE A 194 7.36 -13.67 25.94
CA ILE A 194 7.99 -14.27 24.75
C ILE A 194 9.52 -14.12 24.88
N ASP A 195 10.30 -15.06 24.34
CA ASP A 195 11.76 -14.98 24.31
C ASP A 195 12.23 -13.65 23.70
N SER A 196 12.93 -12.84 24.49
CA SER A 196 13.55 -11.59 24.04
C SER A 196 14.41 -11.79 22.79
N GLY A 197 15.07 -12.95 22.66
CA GLY A 197 15.84 -13.26 21.47
C GLY A 197 14.98 -13.46 20.21
N ALA A 198 13.73 -13.90 20.33
CA ALA A 198 12.79 -13.99 19.22
C ALA A 198 12.21 -12.61 18.86
N LEU A 199 11.92 -11.78 19.86
CA LEU A 199 11.53 -10.38 19.67
C LEU A 199 12.64 -9.58 18.97
N ASP A 200 13.91 -9.77 19.36
CA ASP A 200 15.10 -9.22 18.70
C ASP A 200 15.29 -9.71 17.24
N ARG A 201 14.73 -10.87 16.89
CA ARG A 201 14.79 -11.49 15.56
C ARG A 201 13.54 -11.25 14.71
N TYR A 202 12.57 -10.50 15.23
CA TYR A 202 11.35 -10.18 14.48
C TYR A 202 11.70 -9.21 13.35
N GLU A 203 11.49 -9.60 12.10
CA GLU A 203 11.98 -8.84 10.94
C GLU A 203 10.98 -7.77 10.44
N GLY A 204 9.71 -7.82 10.88
CA GLY A 204 8.67 -6.86 10.52
C GLY A 204 8.31 -5.87 11.64
N LEU A 205 7.42 -4.92 11.34
CA LEU A 205 6.66 -4.17 12.35
C LEU A 205 5.23 -4.74 12.43
N LEU A 206 4.48 -4.39 13.49
CA LEU A 206 3.04 -4.66 13.58
C LEU A 206 2.27 -3.62 12.74
N ALA A 207 2.60 -3.59 11.45
CA ALA A 207 2.84 -2.40 10.62
C ALA A 207 1.62 -1.69 10.01
N LEU A 208 1.94 -0.65 9.21
CA LEU A 208 1.05 0.29 8.50
C LEU A 208 -0.17 0.71 9.31
N THR A 209 0.05 1.74 10.13
CA THR A 209 -0.99 2.48 10.84
C THR A 209 -2.13 2.78 9.88
N SER A 210 -3.32 2.28 10.19
CA SER A 210 -4.54 2.75 9.52
C SER A 210 -4.70 4.26 9.77
N GLN A 211 -5.68 4.88 9.15
CA GLN A 211 -6.08 6.23 9.51
C GLN A 211 -7.61 6.28 9.58
N GLY A 212 -8.15 5.65 10.62
CA GLY A 212 -9.57 5.32 10.73
C GLY A 212 -10.00 4.21 9.77
N GLY A 213 -11.30 3.91 9.77
CA GLY A 213 -11.89 2.82 9.00
C GLY A 213 -12.18 3.11 7.52
N GLU A 214 -12.81 2.13 6.89
CA GLU A 214 -13.40 2.19 5.56
C GLU A 214 -14.52 3.25 5.46
N PHE A 215 -14.62 3.95 4.33
CA PHE A 215 -15.70 4.90 4.03
C PHE A 215 -16.12 4.89 2.56
N THR A 216 -17.40 5.18 2.30
CA THR A 216 -17.95 5.31 0.94
C THR A 216 -17.50 6.63 0.29
N VAL A 217 -17.06 6.56 -0.97
CA VAL A 217 -16.55 7.69 -1.74
C VAL A 217 -17.68 8.44 -2.45
N ASN A 218 -18.62 7.74 -3.10
CA ASN A 218 -19.77 8.33 -3.80
C ASN A 218 -20.89 8.74 -2.82
N ASN A 219 -21.72 9.71 -3.20
CA ASN A 219 -22.93 10.08 -2.43
C ASN A 219 -24.17 9.27 -2.84
N THR A 220 -24.25 8.84 -4.10
CA THR A 220 -25.41 8.13 -4.63
C THR A 220 -25.12 6.64 -4.73
N THR A 221 -25.83 5.81 -3.97
CA THR A 221 -25.76 4.34 -4.02
C THR A 221 -26.87 3.75 -4.89
N ALA A 222 -27.06 4.32 -6.10
CA ALA A 222 -28.10 3.91 -7.03
C ALA A 222 -27.46 3.51 -8.37
N ASN A 223 -27.91 2.37 -8.90
CA ASN A 223 -27.27 1.65 -10.00
C ASN A 223 -25.81 1.26 -9.64
N GLY A 224 -24.90 1.19 -10.60
CA GLY A 224 -23.50 0.79 -10.38
C GLY A 224 -22.53 1.95 -10.47
N GLN A 225 -21.51 1.91 -9.61
CA GLN A 225 -20.30 2.72 -9.65
C GLN A 225 -19.13 1.73 -9.75
N GLU A 226 -18.22 1.85 -10.73
CA GLU A 226 -17.04 0.97 -10.81
C GLU A 226 -15.77 1.71 -11.29
N SER A 227 -14.65 0.98 -11.27
CA SER A 227 -13.31 1.38 -11.72
C SER A 227 -12.84 2.73 -11.13
N PRO A 228 -12.60 2.77 -9.80
CA PRO A 228 -12.03 3.94 -9.17
C PRO A 228 -10.58 4.14 -9.59
N ALA A 229 -10.15 5.40 -9.62
CA ALA A 229 -8.77 5.81 -9.71
C ALA A 229 -8.51 6.96 -8.74
N VAL A 230 -7.37 6.97 -8.05
CA VAL A 230 -7.06 7.88 -6.94
C VAL A 230 -5.74 8.64 -7.15
N ALA A 231 -5.72 9.92 -6.74
CA ALA A 231 -4.49 10.71 -6.69
C ALA A 231 -4.39 11.51 -5.39
N VAL A 232 -3.22 11.46 -4.74
CA VAL A 232 -2.90 12.13 -3.46
C VAL A 232 -1.97 13.32 -3.67
N ASN A 233 -2.26 14.44 -3.02
CA ASN A 233 -1.39 15.61 -3.00
C ASN A 233 -0.18 15.36 -2.09
N ASN A 234 0.97 15.15 -2.72
CA ASN A 234 2.29 14.97 -2.11
C ASN A 234 2.72 16.01 -1.05
N THR A 235 2.07 17.18 -0.97
CA THR A 235 2.43 18.24 -0.01
C THR A 235 1.50 18.31 1.20
N ASN A 236 0.20 18.02 1.03
CA ASN A 236 -0.81 18.24 2.08
C ASN A 236 -1.75 17.06 2.36
N GLY A 237 -1.66 15.96 1.62
CA GLY A 237 -2.46 14.74 1.83
C GLY A 237 -3.89 14.77 1.24
N ASN A 238 -4.40 15.92 0.80
CA ASN A 238 -5.70 15.98 0.13
C ASN A 238 -5.71 15.09 -1.11
N PHE A 239 -6.81 14.37 -1.36
CA PHE A 239 -6.88 13.41 -2.46
C PHE A 239 -8.16 13.56 -3.27
N VAL A 240 -8.11 13.03 -4.49
CA VAL A 240 -9.25 12.95 -5.41
C VAL A 240 -9.43 11.50 -5.81
N VAL A 241 -10.67 11.04 -5.79
CA VAL A 241 -11.07 9.76 -6.40
C VAL A 241 -11.96 10.08 -7.61
N ALA A 242 -11.75 9.41 -8.74
CA ALA A 242 -12.59 9.44 -9.93
C ALA A 242 -13.07 8.02 -10.27
N TRP A 243 -14.28 7.87 -10.82
CA TRP A 243 -14.90 6.57 -11.14
C TRP A 243 -15.94 6.73 -12.27
N TRP A 244 -16.45 5.66 -12.86
CA TRP A 244 -17.58 5.72 -13.79
C TRP A 244 -18.90 5.26 -13.13
N SER A 245 -20.01 5.83 -13.59
CA SER A 245 -21.29 5.86 -12.89
C SER A 245 -22.48 5.61 -13.82
N ASP A 246 -23.35 4.65 -13.48
CA ASP A 246 -24.61 4.37 -14.17
C ASP A 246 -25.78 5.24 -13.64
N GLU A 247 -25.50 6.42 -13.07
CA GLU A 247 -26.53 7.41 -12.68
C GLU A 247 -27.12 8.19 -13.88
N GLY A 248 -26.54 8.05 -15.07
CA GLY A 248 -26.95 8.76 -16.29
C GLY A 248 -28.30 8.29 -16.86
N ALA A 249 -28.76 8.98 -17.90
CA ALA A 249 -30.08 8.75 -18.51
C ALA A 249 -30.12 7.53 -19.47
N GLY A 250 -29.48 6.43 -19.08
CA GLY A 250 -29.18 5.27 -19.94
C GLY A 250 -27.77 5.31 -20.54
N SER A 251 -26.83 5.92 -19.83
CA SER A 251 -25.44 6.19 -20.23
C SER A 251 -24.54 6.21 -18.99
N TYR A 252 -23.30 5.77 -19.12
CA TYR A 252 -22.30 5.88 -18.05
C TYR A 252 -21.59 7.25 -18.11
N ASP A 253 -21.54 7.97 -16.99
CA ASP A 253 -20.84 9.25 -16.82
C ASP A 253 -19.59 9.07 -15.91
N ILE A 254 -18.54 9.88 -16.09
CA ILE A 254 -17.41 9.91 -15.15
C ILE A 254 -17.71 10.88 -14.02
N ARG A 255 -17.50 10.45 -12.77
CA ARG A 255 -17.60 11.29 -11.57
C ARG A 255 -16.26 11.40 -10.87
N ALA A 256 -16.11 12.43 -10.04
CA ALA A 256 -15.01 12.54 -9.10
C ALA A 256 -15.43 13.25 -7.80
N ARG A 257 -14.63 13.10 -6.74
CA ARG A 257 -14.82 13.76 -5.45
C ARG A 257 -13.48 14.11 -4.79
N LEU A 258 -13.42 15.29 -4.16
CA LEU A 258 -12.28 15.76 -3.38
C LEU A 258 -12.45 15.41 -1.89
N PHE A 259 -11.34 15.09 -1.24
CA PHE A 259 -11.23 14.84 0.20
C PHE A 259 -10.03 15.59 0.79
N ASP A 260 -10.09 15.91 2.08
CA ASP A 260 -8.91 16.36 2.82
C ASP A 260 -8.02 15.17 3.23
N ALA A 261 -6.83 15.46 3.78
CA ALA A 261 -5.92 14.44 4.27
C ALA A 261 -6.56 13.45 5.26
N SER A 262 -7.54 13.91 6.06
CA SER A 262 -8.28 13.11 7.04
C SER A 262 -9.45 12.32 6.45
N GLY A 263 -9.67 12.36 5.13
CA GLY A 263 -10.77 11.66 4.47
C GLY A 263 -12.12 12.36 4.59
N ASN A 264 -12.18 13.59 5.10
CA ASN A 264 -13.44 14.35 5.06
C ASN A 264 -13.70 14.82 3.63
N PRO A 265 -14.92 14.65 3.07
CA PRO A 265 -15.23 15.12 1.74
C PRO A 265 -15.25 16.66 1.69
N LEU A 266 -14.43 17.24 0.82
CA LEU A 266 -14.36 18.69 0.59
C LEU A 266 -15.56 19.23 -0.24
N GLY A 267 -16.47 18.34 -0.64
CA GLY A 267 -17.70 18.70 -1.33
C GLY A 267 -18.59 17.49 -1.62
N ALA A 268 -19.63 17.73 -2.43
CA ALA A 268 -20.30 16.67 -3.16
C ALA A 268 -19.38 16.12 -4.26
N ASP A 269 -19.75 14.96 -4.81
CA ASP A 269 -19.20 14.46 -6.05
C ASP A 269 -19.76 15.25 -7.26
N PHE A 270 -19.02 15.25 -8.36
CA PHE A 270 -19.32 16.03 -9.56
C PHE A 270 -19.01 15.26 -10.84
N VAL A 271 -19.71 15.60 -11.92
CA VAL A 271 -19.50 14.99 -13.24
C VAL A 271 -18.28 15.61 -13.92
N VAL A 272 -17.38 14.75 -14.40
CA VAL A 272 -16.11 15.11 -15.04
C VAL A 272 -16.28 15.37 -16.53
N ASN A 273 -17.01 14.52 -17.26
CA ASN A 273 -17.26 14.70 -18.69
C ASN A 273 -18.19 15.89 -18.99
N THR A 274 -18.16 16.42 -20.23
CA THR A 274 -19.21 17.33 -20.72
C THR A 274 -19.99 16.77 -21.92
N THR A 275 -19.39 15.83 -22.65
CA THR A 275 -20.10 14.88 -23.52
C THR A 275 -20.74 13.81 -22.64
N THR A 276 -22.07 13.76 -22.59
CA THR A 276 -22.89 12.70 -21.94
C THR A 276 -23.67 11.76 -22.90
N PRO A 277 -23.59 11.87 -24.25
CA PRO A 277 -24.07 10.81 -25.13
C PRO A 277 -23.25 9.52 -25.01
N ASN A 278 -23.96 8.38 -24.99
CA ASN A 278 -23.42 7.03 -24.78
C ASN A 278 -22.48 6.96 -23.55
N ASN A 279 -21.56 5.99 -23.50
CA ASN A 279 -20.83 5.67 -22.29
C ASN A 279 -19.45 6.33 -22.23
N GLN A 280 -19.14 6.95 -21.09
CA GLN A 280 -17.81 7.34 -20.67
C GLN A 280 -17.33 6.39 -19.56
N ASN A 281 -16.13 5.84 -19.69
CA ASN A 281 -15.64 4.68 -18.91
C ASN A 281 -14.15 4.78 -18.56
N ARG A 282 -13.69 3.89 -17.67
CA ARG A 282 -12.26 3.64 -17.35
C ARG A 282 -11.49 4.95 -17.09
N PRO A 283 -11.84 5.71 -16.03
CA PRO A 283 -11.10 6.91 -15.69
C PRO A 283 -9.70 6.56 -15.16
N ALA A 284 -8.72 7.39 -15.50
CA ALA A 284 -7.42 7.44 -14.83
C ALA A 284 -7.12 8.90 -14.43
N ILE A 285 -6.43 9.10 -13.31
CA ILE A 285 -6.21 10.42 -12.70
C ILE A 285 -4.74 10.64 -12.35
N ALA A 286 -4.24 11.86 -12.56
CA ALA A 286 -2.91 12.28 -12.10
C ALA A 286 -2.95 13.70 -11.53
N MET A 287 -2.20 13.95 -10.45
CA MET A 287 -2.21 15.21 -9.70
C MET A 287 -0.80 15.81 -9.54
N ASP A 288 -0.66 17.11 -9.80
CA ASP A 288 0.60 17.85 -9.61
C ASP A 288 0.85 18.24 -8.13
N ARG A 289 2.04 18.78 -7.83
CA ARG A 289 2.41 19.16 -6.45
C ARG A 289 1.66 20.37 -5.88
N ALA A 290 0.98 21.16 -6.72
CA ALA A 290 0.07 22.21 -6.28
C ALA A 290 -1.35 21.68 -6.03
N GLY A 291 -1.64 20.44 -6.46
CA GLY A 291 -2.93 19.77 -6.32
C GLY A 291 -3.84 19.90 -7.53
N ASN A 292 -3.38 20.51 -8.63
CA ASN A 292 -4.16 20.51 -9.88
C ASN A 292 -4.12 19.09 -10.46
N PHE A 293 -5.23 18.63 -11.03
CA PHE A 293 -5.32 17.26 -11.54
C PHE A 293 -5.92 17.20 -12.94
N VAL A 294 -5.59 16.12 -13.64
CA VAL A 294 -6.20 15.73 -14.92
C VAL A 294 -6.86 14.37 -14.75
N VAL A 295 -8.10 14.24 -15.24
CA VAL A 295 -8.79 12.97 -15.37
C VAL A 295 -8.88 12.67 -16.87
N VAL A 296 -8.48 11.47 -17.28
CA VAL A 296 -8.63 10.94 -18.64
C VAL A 296 -9.59 9.76 -18.63
N TYR A 297 -10.31 9.49 -19.72
CA TYR A 297 -11.33 8.45 -19.80
C TYR A 297 -11.64 8.04 -21.25
N ASP A 298 -12.12 6.81 -21.43
CA ASP A 298 -12.77 6.35 -22.67
C ASP A 298 -14.11 7.07 -22.85
N SER A 299 -14.48 7.41 -24.08
CA SER A 299 -15.77 8.04 -24.43
C SER A 299 -16.30 7.52 -25.77
N ASP A 300 -17.44 6.84 -25.78
CA ASP A 300 -18.09 6.39 -27.02
C ASP A 300 -18.89 7.53 -27.68
N GLU A 301 -18.36 8.17 -28.72
CA GLU A 301 -19.07 9.24 -29.43
C GLU A 301 -19.87 8.76 -30.65
N GLY A 302 -19.82 7.47 -31.01
CA GLY A 302 -20.38 6.97 -32.27
C GLY A 302 -21.17 5.65 -32.23
N GLY A 303 -21.21 4.96 -31.08
CA GLY A 303 -21.75 3.61 -30.93
C GLY A 303 -20.69 2.58 -31.29
N TYR A 304 -19.88 2.19 -30.30
CA TYR A 304 -18.63 1.42 -30.43
C TYR A 304 -17.49 2.17 -31.17
N ALA A 305 -17.43 3.49 -31.01
CA ALA A 305 -16.33 4.31 -31.53
C ALA A 305 -15.80 5.19 -30.38
N PHE A 306 -14.75 4.70 -29.74
CA PHE A 306 -14.16 5.32 -28.56
C PHE A 306 -13.09 6.34 -28.91
N ASP A 307 -13.17 7.48 -28.23
CA ASP A 307 -12.13 8.49 -28.12
C ASP A 307 -11.66 8.60 -26.68
N ILE A 308 -10.41 9.04 -26.51
CA ILE A 308 -9.87 9.38 -25.20
C ILE A 308 -10.17 10.85 -24.97
N ARG A 309 -10.90 11.14 -23.89
CA ARG A 309 -11.09 12.50 -23.42
C ARG A 309 -10.25 12.76 -22.18
N ALA A 310 -9.91 14.03 -21.98
CA ALA A 310 -9.25 14.53 -20.79
C ALA A 310 -9.92 15.81 -20.31
N ARG A 311 -10.02 15.99 -18.99
CA ARG A 311 -10.41 17.26 -18.37
C ARG A 311 -9.50 17.61 -17.20
N ARG A 312 -9.23 18.91 -17.06
CA ARG A 312 -8.28 19.46 -16.09
C ARG A 312 -9.01 20.28 -15.03
N PHE A 313 -8.53 20.21 -13.80
CA PHE A 313 -9.12 20.83 -12.62
C PHE A 313 -8.04 21.48 -11.76
N ASP A 314 -8.42 22.52 -11.01
CA ASP A 314 -7.56 23.07 -9.95
C ASP A 314 -7.64 22.24 -8.66
N SER A 315 -6.80 22.58 -7.67
CA SER A 315 -6.77 21.92 -6.36
C SER A 315 -8.04 22.11 -5.50
N GLY A 316 -9.02 22.87 -5.97
CA GLY A 316 -10.35 23.00 -5.38
C GLY A 316 -11.43 22.24 -6.16
N GLY A 317 -11.07 21.47 -7.20
CA GLY A 317 -11.99 20.73 -8.06
C GLY A 317 -12.73 21.60 -9.08
N ASN A 318 -12.32 22.85 -9.28
CA ASN A 318 -12.92 23.71 -10.30
C ASN A 318 -12.36 23.34 -11.68
N PRO A 319 -13.19 23.12 -12.71
CA PRO A 319 -12.70 22.77 -14.03
C PRO A 319 -11.97 23.95 -14.68
N LEU A 320 -10.73 23.72 -15.09
CA LEU A 320 -9.88 24.68 -15.82
C LEU A 320 -10.28 24.86 -17.28
N GLY A 321 -11.28 24.10 -17.75
CA GLY A 321 -11.84 24.18 -19.10
C GLY A 321 -12.97 23.17 -19.35
N PRO A 322 -13.46 23.08 -20.59
CA PRO A 322 -14.17 21.90 -21.07
C PRO A 322 -13.21 20.69 -21.10
N ASP A 323 -13.78 19.51 -21.31
CA ASP A 323 -13.03 18.33 -21.74
C ASP A 323 -12.60 18.44 -23.22
N PHE A 324 -11.53 17.74 -23.59
CA PHE A 324 -10.96 17.73 -24.94
C PHE A 324 -10.48 16.33 -25.32
N VAL A 325 -10.40 16.07 -26.64
CA VAL A 325 -9.93 14.79 -27.20
C VAL A 325 -8.40 14.73 -27.20
N VAL A 326 -7.85 13.60 -26.78
CA VAL A 326 -6.41 13.36 -26.61
C VAL A 326 -5.77 12.76 -27.87
N ASN A 327 -6.37 11.70 -28.40
CA ASN A 327 -5.96 10.97 -29.60
C ASN A 327 -6.18 11.80 -30.88
N SER A 328 -5.28 11.69 -31.85
CA SER A 328 -5.44 12.32 -33.18
C SER A 328 -6.24 11.46 -34.17
N THR A 329 -6.26 10.13 -33.95
CA THR A 329 -7.04 9.17 -34.73
C THR A 329 -8.28 8.80 -33.92
N VAL A 330 -9.45 9.29 -34.35
CA VAL A 330 -10.70 9.21 -33.58
C VAL A 330 -11.56 7.99 -33.92
N GLY A 331 -12.26 7.47 -32.92
CA GLY A 331 -13.22 6.36 -33.05
C GLY A 331 -12.60 4.97 -33.17
N SER A 332 -11.71 4.61 -32.24
CA SER A 332 -11.11 3.27 -32.12
C SER A 332 -12.08 2.27 -31.45
N ALA A 333 -11.84 0.96 -31.59
CA ALA A 333 -12.70 -0.09 -31.03
C ALA A 333 -12.56 -0.27 -29.50
N ASP A 334 -11.35 -0.06 -28.97
CA ASP A 334 -11.01 0.17 -27.55
C ASP A 334 -9.87 1.21 -27.52
N VAL A 335 -9.67 1.92 -26.39
CA VAL A 335 -8.50 2.80 -26.20
C VAL A 335 -7.81 2.68 -24.83
N ILE A 336 -8.51 2.61 -23.70
CA ILE A 336 -7.95 2.26 -22.36
C ILE A 336 -6.77 3.18 -21.96
N PRO A 337 -7.04 4.33 -21.31
CA PRO A 337 -6.06 5.39 -21.12
C PRO A 337 -5.41 5.35 -19.74
N SER A 338 -4.09 5.53 -19.68
CA SER A 338 -3.34 5.82 -18.45
C SER A 338 -2.67 7.20 -18.56
N VAL A 339 -2.51 7.90 -17.44
CA VAL A 339 -2.02 9.29 -17.41
C VAL A 339 -1.03 9.52 -16.27
N ALA A 340 0.03 10.27 -16.55
CA ALA A 340 0.97 10.74 -15.54
C ALA A 340 1.32 12.22 -15.73
N VAL A 341 1.59 12.92 -14.64
CA VAL A 341 1.87 14.36 -14.60
C VAL A 341 3.21 14.66 -13.93
N ASP A 342 3.92 15.68 -14.44
CA ASP A 342 5.21 16.12 -13.92
C ASP A 342 5.09 17.19 -12.83
N GLY A 343 6.22 17.58 -12.23
CA GLY A 343 6.27 18.59 -11.17
C GLY A 343 5.91 20.02 -11.61
N SER A 344 5.66 20.24 -12.90
CA SER A 344 5.23 21.51 -13.50
C SER A 344 3.79 21.47 -14.03
N GLY A 345 3.08 20.34 -13.87
CA GLY A 345 1.72 20.13 -14.36
C GLY A 345 1.61 19.72 -15.84
N ASN A 346 2.72 19.45 -16.54
CA ASN A 346 2.66 18.85 -17.88
C ASN A 346 2.36 17.35 -17.74
N PHE A 347 1.62 16.77 -18.67
CA PHE A 347 1.20 15.38 -18.57
C PHE A 347 1.43 14.57 -19.86
N VAL A 348 1.53 13.26 -19.69
CA VAL A 348 1.54 12.27 -20.78
C VAL A 348 0.34 11.35 -20.60
N VAL A 349 -0.36 11.07 -21.70
CA VAL A 349 -1.41 10.05 -21.75
C VAL A 349 -0.92 8.94 -22.66
N ALA A 350 -1.04 7.69 -22.22
CA ALA A 350 -0.72 6.48 -22.98
C ALA A 350 -1.98 5.61 -23.14
N TRP A 351 -2.09 4.88 -24.26
CA TRP A 351 -3.30 4.15 -24.63
C TRP A 351 -3.06 3.03 -25.65
N MET A 352 -4.00 2.09 -25.76
CA MET A 352 -4.06 1.08 -26.83
C MET A 352 -4.55 1.71 -28.14
N GLN A 353 -3.75 1.62 -29.19
CA GLN A 353 -4.12 2.07 -30.53
C GLN A 353 -4.47 0.86 -31.42
N ASP A 354 -5.71 0.80 -31.94
CA ASP A 354 -6.04 -0.14 -33.02
C ASP A 354 -5.28 0.24 -34.30
N THR A 355 -4.57 -0.74 -34.87
CA THR A 355 -3.81 -0.61 -36.12
C THR A 355 -4.57 -1.17 -37.33
N GLY A 356 -5.73 -1.78 -37.12
CA GLY A 356 -6.45 -2.60 -38.10
C GLY A 356 -5.88 -4.01 -38.29
N LEU A 357 -4.78 -4.35 -37.60
CA LEU A 357 -4.13 -5.68 -37.59
C LEU A 357 -3.97 -6.26 -36.17
N GLY A 358 -4.27 -5.47 -35.14
CA GLY A 358 -3.96 -5.72 -33.73
C GLY A 358 -3.81 -4.39 -32.99
N TYR A 359 -3.53 -4.46 -31.69
CA TYR A 359 -3.27 -3.27 -30.86
C TYR A 359 -1.77 -3.02 -30.69
N ASP A 360 -1.35 -1.78 -30.90
CA ASP A 360 -0.06 -1.20 -30.47
C ASP A 360 -0.29 -0.26 -29.27
N ILE A 361 0.76 0.22 -28.61
CA ILE A 361 0.64 1.26 -27.57
C ILE A 361 1.10 2.60 -28.12
N ALA A 362 0.25 3.62 -28.00
CA ALA A 362 0.54 4.99 -28.38
C ALA A 362 0.50 5.93 -27.16
N ALA A 363 1.12 7.10 -27.27
CA ALA A 363 1.05 8.14 -26.26
C ALA A 363 1.11 9.54 -26.86
N ARG A 364 0.74 10.54 -26.06
CA ARG A 364 0.85 11.97 -26.38
C ARG A 364 1.12 12.80 -25.14
N ARG A 365 1.93 13.84 -25.31
CA ARG A 365 2.30 14.79 -24.25
C ARG A 365 1.49 16.08 -24.36
N PHE A 366 1.26 16.73 -23.23
CA PHE A 366 0.50 17.98 -23.10
C PHE A 366 1.16 18.91 -22.09
N ASP A 367 1.01 20.22 -22.29
CA ASP A 367 1.49 21.22 -21.34
C ASP A 367 0.54 21.40 -20.14
N SER A 368 0.96 22.19 -19.13
CA SER A 368 0.14 22.52 -17.97
C SER A 368 -1.04 23.48 -18.23
N ALA A 369 -1.35 23.76 -19.50
CA ALA A 369 -2.64 24.33 -19.93
C ALA A 369 -3.56 23.29 -20.61
N GLY A 370 -3.03 22.17 -21.09
CA GLY A 370 -3.74 21.13 -21.84
C GLY A 370 -3.54 21.22 -23.36
N ASN A 371 -2.59 22.04 -23.84
CA ASN A 371 -2.23 22.05 -25.26
C ASN A 371 -1.32 20.85 -25.58
N PRO A 372 -1.50 20.16 -26.71
CA PRO A 372 -0.66 19.03 -27.09
C PRO A 372 0.77 19.46 -27.45
N ILE A 373 1.75 18.87 -26.77
CA ILE A 373 3.18 18.99 -27.08
C ILE A 373 3.50 17.97 -28.19
N GLY A 374 3.09 18.33 -29.41
CA GLY A 374 3.36 17.55 -30.62
C GLY A 374 2.21 16.61 -31.04
N ALA A 375 2.61 15.58 -31.79
CA ALA A 375 1.72 14.53 -32.29
C ALA A 375 1.84 13.26 -31.44
N ASP A 376 0.87 12.37 -31.60
CA ASP A 376 0.86 11.02 -31.06
C ASP A 376 2.12 10.25 -31.52
N PHE A 377 2.70 9.44 -30.63
CA PHE A 377 3.89 8.65 -30.90
C PHE A 377 3.74 7.22 -30.38
N ALA A 378 4.37 6.25 -31.06
CA ALA A 378 4.38 4.86 -30.63
C ALA A 378 5.27 4.69 -29.39
N VAL A 379 4.71 4.05 -28.35
CA VAL A 379 5.40 3.72 -27.11
C VAL A 379 6.22 2.45 -27.31
N ASN A 380 5.60 1.38 -27.83
CA ASN A 380 6.33 0.16 -28.18
C ASN A 380 7.23 0.38 -29.41
N SER A 381 8.25 -0.47 -29.52
CA SER A 381 9.13 -0.62 -30.69
C SER A 381 9.08 -2.03 -31.27
N THR A 382 8.64 -3.02 -30.49
CA THR A 382 8.22 -4.35 -30.95
C THR A 382 6.70 -4.35 -31.16
N ASN A 383 6.26 -4.68 -32.37
CA ASN A 383 4.86 -4.64 -32.81
C ASN A 383 4.39 -6.02 -33.32
N ALA A 384 4.77 -7.07 -32.61
CA ALA A 384 4.31 -8.42 -32.90
C ALA A 384 2.98 -8.69 -32.18
N ASN A 385 2.00 -9.20 -32.94
CA ASN A 385 0.65 -9.54 -32.46
C ASN A 385 -0.03 -8.38 -31.71
N TRP A 386 -0.27 -8.51 -30.39
CA TRP A 386 -1.05 -7.55 -29.59
C TRP A 386 -0.24 -7.01 -28.41
N GLN A 387 -0.25 -5.69 -28.26
CA GLN A 387 0.29 -4.93 -27.13
C GLN A 387 -0.90 -4.25 -26.44
N LEU A 388 -1.12 -4.52 -25.14
CA LEU A 388 -2.37 -4.18 -24.42
C LEU A 388 -2.11 -3.59 -23.03
N TRP A 389 -3.13 -2.94 -22.45
CA TRP A 389 -3.18 -2.47 -21.06
C TRP A 389 -1.94 -1.67 -20.63
N PRO A 390 -1.75 -0.44 -21.13
CA PRO A 390 -0.63 0.40 -20.75
C PRO A 390 -0.86 1.09 -19.41
N SER A 391 0.14 1.06 -18.53
CA SER A 391 0.29 2.01 -17.42
C SER A 391 1.49 2.92 -17.66
N VAL A 392 1.44 4.17 -17.18
CA VAL A 392 2.51 5.17 -17.36
C VAL A 392 2.74 5.97 -16.07
N ALA A 393 4.01 6.18 -15.72
CA ALA A 393 4.43 6.95 -14.56
C ALA A 393 5.50 7.99 -14.92
N ALA A 394 5.37 9.21 -14.38
CA ALA A 394 6.24 10.34 -14.71
C ALA A 394 7.04 10.81 -13.50
N THR A 395 8.34 11.02 -13.71
CA THR A 395 9.20 11.70 -12.75
C THR A 395 8.81 13.17 -12.60
N PRO A 396 9.15 13.83 -11.49
CA PRO A 396 8.89 15.27 -11.34
C PRO A 396 9.60 16.17 -12.38
N GLY A 397 10.62 15.65 -13.07
CA GLY A 397 11.31 16.33 -14.17
C GLY A 397 10.72 16.07 -15.56
N GLY A 398 9.63 15.31 -15.65
CA GLY A 398 8.87 15.06 -16.89
C GLY A 398 9.35 13.90 -17.75
N GLY A 399 10.46 13.23 -17.41
CA GLY A 399 10.81 11.93 -17.99
C GLY A 399 9.93 10.83 -17.41
N PHE A 400 9.56 9.82 -18.21
CA PHE A 400 8.51 8.85 -17.84
C PHE A 400 8.85 7.43 -18.27
N VAL A 401 8.16 6.46 -17.65
CA VAL A 401 8.21 5.04 -17.98
C VAL A 401 6.79 4.60 -18.33
N ALA A 402 6.64 3.83 -19.40
CA ALA A 402 5.40 3.13 -19.72
C ALA A 402 5.64 1.62 -19.65
N ALA A 403 4.69 0.87 -19.10
CA ALA A 403 4.65 -0.58 -19.04
C ALA A 403 3.36 -1.11 -19.68
N TRP A 404 3.39 -2.30 -20.28
CA TRP A 404 2.23 -2.91 -20.97
C TRP A 404 2.41 -4.43 -21.08
N GLN A 405 1.33 -5.18 -21.33
CA GLN A 405 1.41 -6.61 -21.64
C GLN A 405 1.51 -6.86 -23.15
N SER A 406 2.30 -7.85 -23.55
CA SER A 406 2.79 -8.03 -24.92
C SER A 406 2.73 -9.50 -25.35
N ASN A 407 1.98 -9.79 -26.42
CA ASN A 407 1.89 -11.15 -26.99
C ASN A 407 2.88 -11.36 -28.14
N ASP A 408 4.13 -10.88 -28.01
CA ASP A 408 5.14 -11.04 -29.08
C ASP A 408 5.38 -12.50 -29.46
N SER A 409 5.21 -13.42 -28.50
CA SER A 409 5.35 -14.87 -28.69
C SER A 409 4.27 -15.48 -29.61
N GLY A 410 3.08 -14.87 -29.67
CA GLY A 410 1.89 -15.43 -30.31
C GLY A 410 1.25 -16.59 -29.53
N VAL A 411 1.63 -16.80 -28.27
CA VAL A 411 1.18 -17.90 -27.39
C VAL A 411 0.74 -17.34 -26.04
N ASP A 412 1.64 -16.66 -25.34
CA ASP A 412 1.48 -16.09 -24.01
C ASP A 412 1.90 -14.61 -23.99
N TYR A 413 1.38 -13.87 -23.01
CA TYR A 413 1.78 -12.49 -22.75
C TYR A 413 3.03 -12.41 -21.85
N ASP A 414 3.98 -11.55 -22.20
CA ASP A 414 5.05 -11.05 -21.34
C ASP A 414 4.75 -9.60 -20.93
N ILE A 415 5.32 -9.11 -19.83
CA ILE A 415 5.29 -7.68 -19.50
C ILE A 415 6.48 -6.98 -20.13
N ARG A 416 6.22 -5.87 -20.80
CA ARG A 416 7.22 -5.00 -21.40
C ARG A 416 7.18 -3.61 -20.80
N ALA A 417 8.31 -2.90 -20.89
CA ALA A 417 8.38 -1.50 -20.55
C ALA A 417 9.34 -0.72 -21.46
N ARG A 418 9.20 0.60 -21.45
CA ARG A 418 10.10 1.54 -22.13
C ARG A 418 10.15 2.88 -21.41
N ARG A 419 11.33 3.50 -21.46
CA ARG A 419 11.67 4.76 -20.80
C ARG A 419 11.75 5.90 -21.81
N PHE A 420 11.40 7.11 -21.37
CA PHE A 420 11.38 8.32 -22.20
C PHE A 420 11.92 9.53 -21.44
N ASP A 421 12.54 10.46 -22.16
CA ASP A 421 12.96 11.75 -21.61
C ASP A 421 11.79 12.76 -21.48
N SER A 422 12.06 13.92 -20.89
CA SER A 422 11.07 14.99 -20.71
C SER A 422 10.68 15.76 -21.99
N ALA A 423 11.22 15.37 -23.15
CA ALA A 423 10.72 15.77 -24.45
C ALA A 423 9.80 14.70 -25.09
N GLY A 424 9.88 13.45 -24.63
CA GLY A 424 9.19 12.30 -25.21
C GLY A 424 10.06 11.44 -26.13
N ASN A 425 11.38 11.66 -26.16
CA ASN A 425 12.30 10.78 -26.89
C ASN A 425 12.52 9.49 -26.08
N ALA A 426 12.44 8.34 -26.75
CA ALA A 426 12.70 7.06 -26.09
C ALA A 426 14.17 6.90 -25.69
N LEU A 427 14.41 6.55 -24.43
CA LEU A 427 15.72 6.27 -23.83
C LEU A 427 16.17 4.81 -24.06
N GLY A 428 15.86 4.27 -25.25
CA GLY A 428 16.15 2.89 -25.64
C GLY A 428 15.08 2.25 -26.55
N THR A 429 15.23 0.96 -26.78
CA THR A 429 14.12 0.08 -27.21
C THR A 429 13.23 -0.24 -26.00
N ASP A 430 12.11 -0.91 -26.24
CA ASP A 430 11.46 -1.69 -25.20
C ASP A 430 12.33 -2.84 -24.69
N PHE A 431 11.99 -3.34 -23.50
CA PHE A 431 12.59 -4.50 -22.84
C PHE A 431 11.51 -5.33 -22.12
N VAL A 432 11.79 -6.60 -21.85
CA VAL A 432 10.91 -7.49 -21.08
C VAL A 432 11.21 -7.32 -19.58
N VAL A 433 10.16 -7.33 -18.76
CA VAL A 433 10.19 -6.99 -17.32
C VAL A 433 10.29 -8.25 -16.47
N ASN A 434 9.44 -9.25 -16.73
CA ASN A 434 9.44 -10.56 -16.08
C ASN A 434 10.69 -11.39 -16.48
N ASN A 435 11.14 -12.28 -15.58
CA ASN A 435 12.12 -13.31 -15.92
C ASN A 435 11.44 -14.59 -16.45
N THR A 436 10.23 -14.89 -15.96
CA THR A 436 9.49 -16.11 -16.30
C THR A 436 8.57 -15.85 -17.48
N THR A 437 8.88 -16.45 -18.63
CA THR A 437 8.10 -16.35 -19.89
C THR A 437 7.26 -17.61 -20.13
N ALA A 438 6.66 -18.16 -19.08
CA ALA A 438 5.90 -19.41 -19.10
C ALA A 438 4.51 -19.15 -18.53
N ASN A 439 3.47 -19.47 -19.29
CA ASN A 439 2.13 -18.91 -19.12
C ASN A 439 2.15 -17.37 -19.24
N SER A 440 0.97 -16.76 -19.22
CA SER A 440 0.84 -15.32 -19.44
C SER A 440 1.16 -14.49 -18.19
N GLN A 441 1.70 -13.30 -18.42
CA GLN A 441 1.93 -12.24 -17.45
C GLN A 441 1.08 -11.05 -17.89
N VAL A 442 0.18 -10.54 -17.05
CA VAL A 442 -0.95 -9.68 -17.47
C VAL A 442 -1.29 -8.58 -16.46
N ASP A 443 -2.16 -7.66 -16.89
CA ASP A 443 -2.70 -6.55 -16.10
C ASP A 443 -1.59 -5.79 -15.31
N PRO A 444 -0.60 -5.15 -16.00
CA PRO A 444 0.56 -4.53 -15.35
C PRO A 444 0.33 -3.09 -14.89
N ASP A 445 1.04 -2.68 -13.84
CA ASP A 445 1.08 -1.30 -13.36
C ASP A 445 2.52 -0.84 -13.02
N VAL A 446 2.79 0.47 -13.05
CA VAL A 446 4.14 1.06 -12.90
C VAL A 446 4.11 2.31 -12.02
N ALA A 447 5.07 2.41 -11.09
CA ALA A 447 5.28 3.60 -10.27
C ALA A 447 6.76 4.01 -10.25
N VAL A 448 7.03 5.30 -10.04
CA VAL A 448 8.37 5.91 -10.15
C VAL A 448 8.64 6.88 -9.00
N ASP A 449 9.84 6.82 -8.44
CA ASP A 449 10.28 7.70 -7.35
C ASP A 449 10.79 9.07 -7.86
N ARG A 450 11.31 9.92 -6.94
CA ARG A 450 11.96 11.18 -7.33
C ARG A 450 13.30 11.02 -8.05
N SER A 451 13.99 9.89 -7.89
CA SER A 451 15.28 9.62 -8.54
C SER A 451 15.12 9.16 -10.01
N GLY A 452 13.91 8.73 -10.39
CA GLY A 452 13.60 8.09 -11.66
C GLY A 452 13.73 6.57 -11.62
N SER A 453 13.99 5.98 -10.45
CA SER A 453 13.95 4.54 -10.22
C SER A 453 12.49 4.11 -10.11
N PHE A 454 12.16 2.92 -10.64
CA PHE A 454 10.78 2.51 -10.84
C PHE A 454 10.55 1.05 -10.47
N VAL A 455 9.29 0.75 -10.14
CA VAL A 455 8.79 -0.60 -9.90
C VAL A 455 7.66 -0.87 -10.89
N ILE A 456 7.57 -2.11 -11.34
CA ILE A 456 6.46 -2.61 -12.15
C ILE A 456 5.86 -3.81 -11.42
N ALA A 457 4.54 -3.81 -11.25
CA ALA A 457 3.74 -4.92 -10.73
C ALA A 457 2.94 -5.57 -11.88
N TRP A 458 2.60 -6.85 -11.76
CA TRP A 458 1.74 -7.58 -12.70
C TRP A 458 1.18 -8.86 -12.08
N ARG A 459 0.14 -9.44 -12.67
CA ARG A 459 -0.35 -10.78 -12.32
C ARG A 459 0.37 -11.85 -13.14
N SER A 460 0.76 -12.94 -12.49
CA SER A 460 1.53 -14.03 -13.10
C SER A 460 0.73 -15.34 -13.13
N ASP A 461 0.23 -15.72 -14.31
CA ASP A 461 -0.56 -16.96 -14.51
C ASP A 461 0.30 -18.25 -14.53
N VAL A 462 1.56 -18.16 -14.10
CA VAL A 462 2.51 -19.28 -13.93
C VAL A 462 1.88 -20.35 -13.04
N ALA A 463 1.99 -21.62 -13.47
CA ALA A 463 1.52 -22.81 -12.75
C ALA A 463 0.01 -22.83 -12.36
N PHE A 464 -0.77 -21.81 -12.75
CA PHE A 464 -2.12 -21.50 -12.28
C PHE A 464 -2.20 -21.06 -10.80
N ASP A 465 -1.10 -20.51 -10.26
CA ASP A 465 -1.07 -19.94 -8.90
C ASP A 465 -1.57 -18.48 -8.88
N TYR A 466 -1.43 -17.75 -9.99
CA TYR A 466 -1.91 -16.36 -10.21
C TYR A 466 -1.29 -15.28 -9.29
N ASP A 467 -0.11 -15.52 -8.72
CA ASP A 467 0.65 -14.56 -7.89
C ASP A 467 0.69 -13.13 -8.45
N ILE A 468 0.69 -12.14 -7.56
CA ILE A 468 1.18 -10.80 -7.89
C ILE A 468 2.70 -10.84 -7.86
N ARG A 469 3.33 -10.42 -8.95
CA ARG A 469 4.80 -10.34 -9.07
C ARG A 469 5.23 -8.93 -9.42
N ALA A 470 6.42 -8.56 -8.96
CA ALA A 470 6.97 -7.24 -9.17
C ALA A 470 8.47 -7.26 -9.47
N ARG A 471 8.97 -6.17 -10.06
CA ARG A 471 10.41 -5.95 -10.30
C ARG A 471 10.79 -4.48 -10.22
N ARG A 472 11.93 -4.22 -9.59
CA ARG A 472 12.50 -2.89 -9.38
C ARG A 472 13.64 -2.61 -10.36
N PHE A 473 13.75 -1.36 -10.79
CA PHE A 473 14.73 -0.87 -11.75
C PHE A 473 15.33 0.47 -11.32
N ASP A 474 16.58 0.72 -11.69
CA ASP A 474 17.22 2.02 -11.46
C ASP A 474 16.76 3.08 -12.45
N SER A 475 17.17 4.33 -12.23
CA SER A 475 16.85 5.46 -13.13
C SER A 475 17.54 5.44 -14.49
N ALA A 476 18.38 4.43 -14.78
CA ALA A 476 18.89 4.11 -16.12
C ALA A 476 18.08 3.00 -16.82
N GLY A 477 17.27 2.22 -16.10
CA GLY A 477 16.50 1.08 -16.60
C GLY A 477 17.16 -0.28 -16.38
N ASN A 478 18.23 -0.35 -15.58
CA ASN A 478 18.83 -1.63 -15.19
C ASN A 478 17.97 -2.28 -14.08
N PRO A 479 17.67 -3.58 -14.14
CA PRO A 479 16.95 -4.26 -13.07
C PRO A 479 17.82 -4.31 -11.80
N LEU A 480 17.23 -3.93 -10.67
CA LEU A 480 17.87 -3.96 -9.34
C LEU A 480 17.87 -5.37 -8.72
N GLY A 481 17.27 -6.35 -9.40
CA GLY A 481 17.23 -7.75 -8.97
C GLY A 481 16.52 -8.67 -9.96
N ALA A 482 16.15 -9.85 -9.47
CA ALA A 482 15.13 -10.69 -10.11
C ALA A 482 13.73 -10.06 -9.95
N ASP A 483 12.74 -10.71 -10.54
CA ASP A 483 11.34 -10.50 -10.18
C ASP A 483 10.99 -11.30 -8.91
N PHE A 484 10.15 -10.73 -8.04
CA PHE A 484 9.75 -11.30 -6.75
C PHE A 484 8.22 -11.43 -6.67
N VAL A 485 7.74 -12.27 -5.75
CA VAL A 485 6.30 -12.40 -5.43
C VAL A 485 5.96 -11.35 -4.36
N VAL A 486 4.81 -10.69 -4.51
CA VAL A 486 4.35 -9.59 -3.63
C VAL A 486 3.46 -10.13 -2.51
N ASN A 487 2.51 -11.01 -2.84
CA ASN A 487 1.69 -11.72 -1.87
C ASN A 487 2.55 -12.68 -1.01
N SER A 488 2.24 -12.76 0.28
CA SER A 488 2.69 -13.81 1.20
C SER A 488 1.74 -15.02 1.18
N THR A 489 0.46 -14.81 0.86
CA THR A 489 -0.54 -15.87 0.75
C THR A 489 -0.46 -16.56 -0.62
N THR A 490 -0.03 -17.83 -0.67
CA THR A 490 0.15 -18.60 -1.92
C THR A 490 -0.98 -19.60 -2.21
N THR A 491 -2.19 -19.33 -1.72
CA THR A 491 -3.38 -20.22 -1.87
C THR A 491 -4.65 -19.49 -2.28
N ALA A 492 -4.58 -18.17 -2.44
CA ALA A 492 -5.65 -17.33 -2.98
C ALA A 492 -5.46 -17.14 -4.50
N PHE A 493 -6.47 -16.63 -5.20
CA PHE A 493 -6.29 -16.14 -6.57
C PHE A 493 -6.08 -14.62 -6.54
N GLU A 494 -4.90 -14.15 -6.91
CA GLU A 494 -4.53 -12.74 -6.80
C GLU A 494 -4.74 -12.00 -8.14
N TRP A 495 -5.46 -10.87 -8.15
CA TRP A 495 -5.93 -10.22 -9.38
C TRP A 495 -5.83 -8.69 -9.34
N SER A 496 -5.54 -8.08 -10.51
CA SER A 496 -5.49 -6.62 -10.74
C SER A 496 -4.64 -5.87 -9.70
N PRO A 497 -3.30 -6.01 -9.75
CA PRO A 497 -2.42 -5.25 -8.87
C PRO A 497 -2.36 -3.77 -9.27
N ALA A 498 -2.28 -2.90 -8.27
CA ALA A 498 -1.91 -1.50 -8.39
C ALA A 498 -0.72 -1.22 -7.48
N VAL A 499 0.17 -0.30 -7.86
CA VAL A 499 1.41 -0.01 -7.10
C VAL A 499 1.65 1.50 -6.97
N ALA A 500 1.99 1.93 -5.76
CA ALA A 500 2.38 3.30 -5.48
C ALA A 500 3.75 3.37 -4.81
N VAL A 501 4.51 4.42 -5.12
CA VAL A 501 5.89 4.63 -4.63
C VAL A 501 6.00 6.04 -4.06
N ASN A 502 6.39 6.15 -2.79
CA ASN A 502 6.73 7.46 -2.22
C ASN A 502 8.01 8.00 -2.88
N GLY A 503 8.24 9.31 -2.81
CA GLY A 503 9.39 9.92 -3.45
C GLY A 503 10.76 9.67 -2.79
N THR A 504 10.89 8.63 -1.95
CA THR A 504 12.16 8.02 -1.49
C THR A 504 12.34 6.57 -1.96
N GLY A 505 11.33 5.95 -2.58
CA GLY A 505 11.39 4.59 -3.11
C GLY A 505 10.69 3.52 -2.25
N THR A 506 10.10 3.88 -1.10
CA THR A 506 9.21 2.99 -0.34
C THR A 506 7.99 2.70 -1.21
N THR A 507 7.61 1.43 -1.31
CA THR A 507 6.63 0.93 -2.28
C THR A 507 5.47 0.26 -1.55
N VAL A 508 4.23 0.54 -1.92
CA VAL A 508 3.06 -0.19 -1.45
C VAL A 508 2.31 -0.76 -2.65
N PHE A 509 1.97 -2.03 -2.58
CA PHE A 509 1.14 -2.72 -3.56
C PHE A 509 -0.26 -2.95 -2.97
N ALA A 510 -1.29 -2.90 -3.80
CA ALA A 510 -2.64 -3.35 -3.47
C ALA A 510 -3.19 -4.28 -4.57
N TRP A 511 -3.97 -5.30 -4.22
CA TRP A 511 -4.53 -6.27 -5.17
C TRP A 511 -5.81 -6.93 -4.65
N GLN A 512 -6.56 -7.58 -5.53
CA GLN A 512 -7.72 -8.40 -5.18
C GLN A 512 -7.26 -9.80 -4.82
N SER A 513 -7.74 -10.33 -3.70
CA SER A 513 -7.48 -11.70 -3.24
C SER A 513 -8.77 -12.50 -3.16
N PHE A 514 -8.79 -13.72 -3.72
CA PHE A 514 -9.93 -14.64 -3.56
C PHE A 514 -9.72 -15.60 -2.39
N GLU A 515 -10.55 -15.43 -1.35
CA GLU A 515 -10.39 -16.06 -0.04
C GLU A 515 -11.66 -16.82 0.39
N VAL A 516 -11.61 -17.44 1.58
CA VAL A 516 -12.78 -18.09 2.21
C VAL A 516 -13.77 -17.01 2.68
N GLY A 517 -14.61 -16.55 1.76
CA GLY A 517 -15.63 -15.52 1.97
C GLY A 517 -16.00 -14.80 0.68
N GLY A 518 -15.04 -14.61 -0.22
CA GLY A 518 -15.25 -13.91 -1.49
C GLY A 518 -13.97 -13.27 -2.02
N TRP A 519 -14.14 -12.16 -2.75
CA TRP A 519 -13.04 -11.28 -3.15
C TRP A 519 -12.83 -10.21 -2.07
N ASN A 520 -11.60 -10.10 -1.59
CA ASN A 520 -11.09 -9.08 -0.68
C ASN A 520 -10.01 -8.24 -1.38
N ILE A 521 -9.61 -7.13 -0.77
CA ILE A 521 -8.45 -6.32 -1.17
C ILE A 521 -7.33 -6.51 -0.14
N ARG A 522 -6.16 -6.98 -0.58
CA ARG A 522 -4.94 -7.00 0.23
C ARG A 522 -3.99 -5.88 -0.17
N ALA A 523 -3.09 -5.51 0.73
CA ALA A 523 -1.95 -4.64 0.45
C ALA A 523 -0.69 -5.09 1.21
N ARG A 524 0.48 -4.62 0.79
CA ARG A 524 1.78 -4.88 1.45
C ARG A 524 2.79 -3.77 1.15
N GLU A 525 3.53 -3.33 2.17
CA GLU A 525 4.61 -2.34 2.03
C GLU A 525 5.99 -3.01 1.89
N PHE A 526 6.85 -2.39 1.08
CA PHE A 526 8.23 -2.75 0.82
C PHE A 526 9.13 -1.52 0.99
N ASP A 527 10.32 -1.71 1.55
CA ASP A 527 11.30 -0.66 1.78
C ASP A 527 11.91 -0.11 0.47
N ALA A 528 12.69 0.96 0.57
CA ALA A 528 13.41 1.54 -0.58
C ALA A 528 14.53 0.63 -1.15
N SER A 529 14.79 -0.53 -0.55
CA SER A 529 15.69 -1.58 -1.06
C SER A 529 14.92 -2.69 -1.81
N GLY A 530 13.61 -2.81 -1.63
CA GLY A 530 12.76 -3.87 -2.16
C GLY A 530 12.61 -5.09 -1.24
N ASN A 531 12.91 -4.95 0.05
CA ASN A 531 12.55 -5.93 1.09
C ASN A 531 11.10 -5.68 1.52
N PRO A 532 10.29 -6.70 1.87
CA PRO A 532 9.01 -6.47 2.53
C PRO A 532 9.25 -5.77 3.89
N ALA A 533 8.46 -4.75 4.19
CA ALA A 533 8.44 -4.07 5.50
C ALA A 533 7.41 -4.69 6.47
N ALA A 534 6.45 -5.42 5.91
CA ALA A 534 5.39 -6.16 6.59
C ALA A 534 4.94 -7.35 5.72
N ASP A 535 4.08 -8.23 6.26
CA ASP A 535 3.33 -9.20 5.46
C ASP A 535 2.06 -8.57 4.85
N ASP A 536 1.33 -9.34 4.03
CA ASP A 536 0.10 -8.84 3.40
C ASP A 536 -1.08 -8.74 4.38
N PHE A 537 -1.73 -7.58 4.39
CA PHE A 537 -2.81 -7.22 5.31
C PHE A 537 -4.10 -6.90 4.55
N LEU A 538 -5.23 -7.04 5.24
CA LEU A 538 -6.56 -6.82 4.68
C LEU A 538 -6.90 -5.31 4.66
N VAL A 539 -7.18 -4.77 3.47
CA VAL A 539 -7.53 -3.35 3.32
C VAL A 539 -8.99 -3.12 3.73
N ASN A 540 -9.93 -3.93 3.23
CA ASN A 540 -11.35 -3.81 3.56
C ASN A 540 -11.69 -4.53 4.89
N PRO A 541 -12.08 -3.83 5.97
CA PRO A 541 -12.60 -4.53 7.15
C PRO A 541 -13.92 -5.25 6.85
N THR A 542 -14.72 -4.74 5.90
CA THR A 542 -15.96 -5.39 5.49
C THR A 542 -15.69 -6.48 4.44
N THR A 543 -15.91 -7.74 4.79
CA THR A 543 -15.74 -8.91 3.87
C THR A 543 -17.06 -9.38 3.23
N ALA A 544 -18.15 -8.63 3.42
CA ALA A 544 -19.47 -9.00 2.95
C ALA A 544 -19.66 -8.71 1.44
N GLY A 545 -19.61 -9.74 0.61
CA GLY A 545 -19.75 -9.61 -0.85
C GLY A 545 -18.43 -9.20 -1.53
N PRO A 546 -18.36 -9.23 -2.87
CA PRO A 546 -17.10 -8.98 -3.57
C PRO A 546 -16.57 -7.55 -3.40
N GLN A 547 -15.28 -7.47 -3.07
CA GLN A 547 -14.45 -6.26 -3.02
C GLN A 547 -13.42 -6.38 -4.13
N ILE A 548 -13.47 -5.50 -5.14
CA ILE A 548 -12.74 -5.64 -6.41
C ILE A 548 -12.22 -4.30 -6.94
N GLN A 549 -11.38 -4.35 -7.99
CA GLN A 549 -10.83 -3.19 -8.71
C GLN A 549 -10.15 -2.15 -7.76
N PRO A 550 -9.07 -2.52 -7.05
CA PRO A 550 -8.31 -1.59 -6.24
C PRO A 550 -7.48 -0.64 -7.11
N ASP A 551 -7.29 0.58 -6.61
CA ASP A 551 -6.24 1.51 -7.02
C ASP A 551 -5.60 2.14 -5.76
N ILE A 552 -4.36 2.61 -5.87
CA ILE A 552 -3.56 3.09 -4.74
C ILE A 552 -2.72 4.32 -5.08
N ALA A 553 -2.71 5.30 -4.18
CA ALA A 553 -1.81 6.46 -4.25
C ALA A 553 -1.06 6.68 -2.93
N TYR A 554 0.25 6.94 -3.04
CA TYR A 554 1.16 7.16 -1.91
C TYR A 554 1.75 8.57 -1.99
N GLY A 555 1.31 9.46 -1.11
CA GLY A 555 1.82 10.81 -0.98
C GLY A 555 3.16 10.86 -0.24
N ASP A 556 4.05 11.74 -0.72
CA ASP A 556 5.32 12.11 -0.08
C ASP A 556 5.20 12.52 1.41
N ASN A 557 4.01 12.88 1.88
CA ASN A 557 3.70 13.17 3.28
C ASN A 557 3.48 11.91 4.15
N GLY A 558 3.66 10.71 3.60
CA GLY A 558 3.42 9.41 4.26
C GLY A 558 2.01 8.86 4.03
N GLN A 559 1.09 9.66 3.50
CA GLN A 559 -0.31 9.23 3.37
C GLN A 559 -0.50 8.28 2.19
N ILE A 560 -1.02 7.10 2.49
CA ILE A 560 -1.47 6.10 1.52
C ILE A 560 -3.00 6.17 1.46
N VAL A 561 -3.56 6.10 0.26
CA VAL A 561 -5.01 5.93 0.05
C VAL A 561 -5.21 4.76 -0.91
N VAL A 562 -5.99 3.77 -0.48
CA VAL A 562 -6.44 2.66 -1.33
C VAL A 562 -7.94 2.85 -1.58
N THR A 563 -8.38 2.71 -2.83
CA THR A 563 -9.78 2.81 -3.24
C THR A 563 -10.20 1.57 -4.00
N TRP A 564 -11.42 1.08 -3.81
CA TRP A 564 -11.93 -0.13 -4.48
C TRP A 564 -13.44 -0.06 -4.71
N VAL A 565 -13.99 -1.05 -5.42
CA VAL A 565 -15.43 -1.24 -5.63
C VAL A 565 -15.94 -2.34 -4.69
N SER A 566 -17.02 -2.07 -3.97
CA SER A 566 -17.70 -3.02 -3.09
C SER A 566 -19.09 -3.38 -3.61
N ASN A 567 -19.58 -4.58 -3.29
CA ASN A 567 -21.01 -4.95 -3.40
C ASN A 567 -21.70 -5.20 -2.05
N GLN A 568 -21.15 -4.68 -0.94
CA GLN A 568 -21.62 -4.99 0.41
C GLN A 568 -23.04 -4.52 0.75
N ALA A 569 -23.60 -3.59 -0.03
CA ALA A 569 -24.98 -3.14 0.07
C ALA A 569 -25.95 -3.84 -0.92
N GLY A 570 -25.45 -4.69 -1.82
CA GLY A 570 -26.20 -5.20 -2.99
C GLY A 570 -26.25 -4.22 -4.17
N THR A 571 -25.49 -3.13 -4.09
CA THR A 571 -25.16 -2.17 -5.15
C THR A 571 -23.64 -2.09 -5.28
N TRP A 572 -23.13 -1.86 -6.49
CA TRP A 572 -21.71 -1.61 -6.70
C TRP A 572 -21.40 -0.16 -6.38
N ASP A 573 -20.60 0.06 -5.35
CA ASP A 573 -20.31 1.36 -4.76
C ASP A 573 -18.79 1.51 -4.53
N ILE A 574 -18.28 2.75 -4.55
CA ILE A 574 -16.85 3.02 -4.38
C ILE A 574 -16.53 3.22 -2.90
N PHE A 575 -15.52 2.51 -2.41
CA PHE A 575 -15.02 2.61 -1.04
C PHE A 575 -13.53 2.97 -1.02
N ALA A 576 -13.08 3.46 0.13
CA ALA A 576 -11.70 3.84 0.37
C ALA A 576 -11.29 3.61 1.82
N ARG A 577 -9.99 3.43 2.03
CA ARG A 577 -9.31 3.43 3.34
C ARG A 577 -7.99 4.15 3.21
N ARG A 578 -7.56 4.77 4.32
CA ARG A 578 -6.31 5.54 4.41
C ARG A 578 -5.35 4.82 5.36
N PHE A 579 -4.06 4.90 5.07
CA PHE A 579 -2.98 4.42 5.92
C PHE A 579 -1.86 5.45 5.99
N LEU A 580 -0.94 5.31 6.95
CA LEU A 580 0.24 6.14 7.11
C LEU A 580 1.49 5.25 7.05
N GLY A 581 2.29 5.43 6.00
CA GLY A 581 3.63 4.84 5.87
C GLY A 581 4.73 5.90 5.99
N PRO A 582 6.01 5.52 5.87
CA PRO A 582 7.15 6.43 6.00
C PRO A 582 7.05 7.71 5.15
N ALA A 583 6.80 8.83 5.84
CA ALA A 583 6.80 10.15 5.23
C ALA A 583 8.20 10.56 4.77
N VAL A 584 8.32 11.17 3.59
CA VAL A 584 9.62 11.65 3.11
C VAL A 584 10.06 12.84 3.96
N PRO A 585 11.25 12.81 4.61
CA PRO A 585 11.73 13.93 5.39
C PRO A 585 11.82 15.20 4.53
N ARG A 586 10.91 16.15 4.78
CA ARG A 586 10.89 17.43 4.08
C ARG A 586 12.23 18.11 4.32
N ALA A 587 13.08 18.14 3.29
CA ALA A 587 14.40 18.77 3.35
C ALA A 587 14.26 20.16 3.98
N ALA A 588 14.83 20.31 5.19
CA ALA A 588 14.71 21.55 5.96
C ALA A 588 15.19 22.68 5.05
N ALA A 589 14.31 23.66 4.79
CA ALA A 589 14.44 24.55 3.64
C ALA A 589 15.78 25.29 3.65
N ALA A 590 16.75 24.70 2.95
CA ALA A 590 18.05 25.29 2.72
C ALA A 590 17.76 26.52 1.87
N ALA A 591 17.89 27.71 2.50
CA ALA A 591 17.60 28.97 1.85
C ALA A 591 18.37 29.01 0.54
N GLU A 592 17.64 29.00 -0.58
CA GLU A 592 18.26 28.91 -1.90
C GLU A 592 19.32 30.02 -1.99
N PRO A 593 20.56 29.71 -2.41
CA PRO A 593 21.57 30.74 -2.59
C PRO A 593 20.96 31.78 -3.55
N PRO A 594 20.85 33.05 -3.14
CA PRO A 594 20.00 34.02 -3.82
C PRO A 594 20.42 34.09 -5.29
N PHE A 595 19.44 33.91 -6.18
CA PHE A 595 19.61 33.80 -7.63
C PHE A 595 20.53 34.90 -8.16
N ASP A 596 21.81 34.59 -8.34
CA ASP A 596 22.79 35.52 -8.91
C ASP A 596 22.62 35.46 -10.43
N PRO A 597 22.08 36.51 -11.08
CA PRO A 597 21.70 36.44 -12.48
C PRO A 597 22.95 36.38 -13.35
N VAL A 598 23.34 35.15 -13.72
CA VAL A 598 24.59 34.81 -14.42
C VAL A 598 24.88 35.83 -15.52
N ASN A 599 25.91 36.64 -15.28
CA ASN A 599 26.26 37.74 -16.16
C ASN A 599 26.74 37.16 -17.50
N ILE A 600 25.96 37.39 -18.56
CA ILE A 600 26.06 36.67 -19.85
C ILE A 600 27.35 36.93 -20.65
N LEU A 601 28.31 37.64 -20.04
CA LEU A 601 29.63 37.97 -20.56
C LEU A 601 30.70 36.92 -20.22
N ASP A 602 30.57 36.16 -19.11
CA ASP A 602 31.60 35.17 -18.71
C ASP A 602 31.61 33.90 -19.59
N ILE A 603 30.58 33.70 -20.42
CA ILE A 603 30.53 32.61 -21.41
C ILE A 603 31.48 32.86 -22.61
N LEU A 604 32.03 34.08 -22.76
CA LEU A 604 32.94 34.45 -23.86
C LEU A 604 34.43 34.51 -23.45
N GLY A 605 34.88 33.54 -22.65
CA GLY A 605 36.25 33.42 -22.13
C GLY A 605 37.32 32.80 -23.06
N ALA A 606 37.02 32.53 -24.33
CA ALA A 606 37.86 31.70 -25.20
C ALA A 606 39.20 32.37 -25.66
N ARG A 607 40.29 32.15 -24.92
CA ARG A 607 41.66 32.55 -25.34
C ARG A 607 42.41 31.43 -26.08
N THR A 608 42.51 31.60 -27.40
CA THR A 608 43.57 31.15 -28.35
C THR A 608 44.34 29.83 -28.11
N PRO A 609 44.43 28.93 -29.12
CA PRO A 609 45.01 27.59 -28.95
C PRO A 609 46.54 27.54 -29.00
N HIS A 610 47.11 26.48 -28.42
CA HIS A 610 48.46 25.99 -28.73
C HIS A 610 48.39 24.80 -29.68
N LEU A 611 49.19 24.82 -30.76
CA LEU A 611 49.33 23.74 -31.73
C LEU A 611 50.63 22.94 -31.48
N GLN A 612 50.57 21.62 -31.59
CA GLN A 612 51.55 20.80 -32.34
C GLN A 612 50.93 19.46 -32.80
N PRO A 613 51.47 18.78 -33.84
CA PRO A 613 50.69 17.84 -34.64
C PRO A 613 51.19 16.37 -34.66
N GLY A 614 50.28 15.43 -34.95
CA GLY A 614 50.58 14.02 -35.25
C GLY A 614 49.35 13.26 -35.73
N ALA A 615 49.49 12.46 -36.79
CA ALA A 615 48.45 11.65 -37.46
C ALA A 615 49.07 10.25 -37.78
N PRO A 616 48.36 9.21 -38.32
CA PRO A 616 47.03 9.27 -38.97
C PRO A 616 46.07 8.04 -38.83
N THR A 617 44.79 8.28 -39.20
CA THR A 617 43.86 7.42 -40.00
C THR A 617 43.51 5.94 -39.66
N ASP A 618 42.20 5.74 -39.43
CA ASP A 618 41.31 4.73 -40.07
C ASP A 618 41.30 3.26 -39.50
N PRO A 619 40.46 2.30 -39.99
CA PRO A 619 39.27 1.89 -39.21
C PRO A 619 39.07 0.36 -39.03
N GLY A 620 38.02 -0.05 -38.31
CA GLY A 620 37.46 -1.40 -38.47
C GLY A 620 36.65 -1.97 -37.29
N PHE A 621 35.38 -2.36 -37.57
CA PHE A 621 34.72 -3.46 -36.86
C PHE A 621 35.18 -4.80 -37.45
N PRO A 622 35.06 -5.91 -36.70
CA PRO A 622 34.26 -7.00 -37.24
C PRO A 622 33.27 -7.63 -36.25
N SER A 623 32.30 -8.33 -36.80
CA SER A 623 31.24 -9.09 -36.13
C SER A 623 31.72 -10.37 -35.43
N TRP A 624 30.92 -10.86 -34.49
CA TRP A 624 30.88 -12.28 -34.13
C TRP A 624 29.53 -12.89 -34.51
N ASP A 625 29.56 -14.07 -35.10
CA ASP A 625 28.42 -14.88 -35.53
C ASP A 625 28.53 -16.25 -34.85
N PHE A 626 27.43 -16.78 -34.33
CA PHE A 626 27.38 -18.09 -33.69
C PHE A 626 26.05 -18.79 -33.94
N ARG A 627 26.13 -19.96 -34.58
CA ARG A 627 25.03 -20.92 -34.75
C ARG A 627 25.40 -22.24 -34.09
N LEU A 628 24.45 -22.86 -33.38
CA LEU A 628 24.24 -24.30 -33.19
C LEU A 628 22.83 -24.42 -32.57
N GLU A 629 21.77 -24.87 -33.25
CA GLU A 629 21.47 -26.19 -33.88
C GLU A 629 20.65 -27.10 -32.93
N LEU A 630 19.77 -27.93 -33.51
CA LEU A 630 18.58 -28.48 -32.82
C LEU A 630 18.86 -29.68 -31.91
N ALA A 631 18.01 -29.81 -30.87
CA ALA A 631 17.59 -31.10 -30.34
C ALA A 631 16.05 -31.16 -30.26
N ARG A 632 15.47 -32.30 -30.68
CA ARG A 632 14.05 -32.68 -30.47
C ARG A 632 14.02 -34.09 -29.88
N SER A 633 13.17 -34.34 -28.88
CA SER A 633 12.37 -35.57 -28.76
C SER A 633 11.24 -35.40 -27.73
N PRO A 634 10.16 -36.22 -27.79
CA PRO A 634 8.90 -35.93 -27.10
C PRO A 634 8.52 -36.97 -26.03
N GLY A 635 7.47 -36.66 -25.25
CA GLY A 635 6.56 -37.69 -24.72
C GLY A 635 6.19 -37.58 -23.24
N ALA A 636 4.96 -37.14 -22.97
CA ALA A 636 4.18 -37.49 -21.79
C ALA A 636 2.70 -37.62 -22.23
N ASP A 637 1.95 -38.51 -21.58
CA ASP A 637 0.58 -38.85 -21.98
C ASP A 637 -0.47 -38.05 -21.19
N LEU A 638 -1.66 -37.84 -21.76
CA LEU A 638 -2.74 -37.04 -21.16
C LEU A 638 -4.02 -37.87 -21.03
N SER A 639 -4.02 -38.80 -20.07
CA SER A 639 -5.19 -39.61 -19.74
C SER A 639 -5.29 -39.94 -18.24
N ASP A 640 -5.56 -38.93 -17.41
CA ASP A 640 -6.28 -39.08 -16.14
C ASP A 640 -6.65 -37.69 -15.57
N LEU A 641 -7.92 -37.27 -15.77
CA LEU A 641 -8.57 -36.19 -15.03
C LEU A 641 -10.04 -36.56 -14.79
N ASP A 642 -10.45 -36.48 -13.52
CA ASP A 642 -11.72 -37.00 -13.01
C ASP A 642 -12.89 -35.99 -13.17
N PRO A 643 -14.08 -36.39 -13.67
CA PRO A 643 -15.20 -35.48 -13.91
C PRO A 643 -15.96 -35.09 -12.62
N GLY A 644 -15.28 -34.46 -11.65
CA GLY A 644 -15.83 -34.05 -10.34
C GLY A 644 -16.07 -32.55 -10.13
N SER A 645 -15.55 -31.66 -10.99
CA SER A 645 -15.39 -30.22 -10.71
C SER A 645 -16.54 -29.28 -11.14
N SER A 646 -17.72 -29.82 -11.48
CA SER A 646 -18.78 -29.08 -12.19
C SER A 646 -19.60 -28.07 -11.36
N THR A 647 -19.38 -27.99 -10.04
CA THR A 647 -20.04 -27.00 -9.16
C THR A 647 -19.16 -25.76 -8.95
N LEU A 648 -17.89 -25.94 -8.56
CA LEU A 648 -16.95 -24.84 -8.26
C LEU A 648 -16.74 -23.92 -9.48
N LEU A 649 -16.61 -24.53 -10.67
CA LEU A 649 -16.48 -23.85 -11.96
C LEU A 649 -17.67 -22.97 -12.34
N ARG A 650 -18.81 -23.07 -11.63
CA ARG A 650 -20.03 -22.32 -11.96
C ARG A 650 -20.13 -21.02 -11.16
N GLU A 651 -19.79 -21.05 -9.88
CA GLU A 651 -19.70 -19.84 -9.05
C GLU A 651 -18.52 -18.97 -9.49
N LEU A 652 -17.38 -19.59 -9.84
CA LEU A 652 -16.28 -18.94 -10.56
C LEU A 652 -16.70 -18.23 -11.85
N PHE A 653 -17.76 -18.70 -12.53
CA PHE A 653 -18.19 -18.18 -13.83
C PHE A 653 -19.17 -17.01 -13.76
N GLU A 654 -19.93 -16.90 -12.66
CA GLU A 654 -21.01 -15.92 -12.52
C GLU A 654 -20.52 -14.63 -11.82
N ALA A 655 -19.40 -14.68 -11.09
CA ALA A 655 -18.75 -13.49 -10.50
C ALA A 655 -17.66 -12.83 -11.39
N THR A 656 -16.86 -13.61 -12.13
CA THR A 656 -15.61 -13.09 -12.75
C THR A 656 -15.75 -12.44 -14.13
N VAL A 657 -16.93 -12.48 -14.76
CA VAL A 657 -17.08 -12.14 -16.19
C VAL A 657 -18.19 -11.15 -16.62
N PRO A 658 -18.55 -10.07 -15.89
CA PRO A 658 -19.33 -8.97 -16.46
C PRO A 658 -18.56 -8.16 -17.53
N TRP A 659 -17.35 -7.70 -17.20
CA TRP A 659 -16.66 -6.63 -17.94
C TRP A 659 -15.91 -7.11 -19.19
N LYS A 660 -14.97 -8.07 -19.06
CA LYS A 660 -14.20 -8.61 -20.20
C LYS A 660 -15.06 -9.43 -21.22
N ARG A 661 -16.41 -9.52 -21.08
CA ARG A 661 -17.31 -10.31 -21.95
C ARG A 661 -18.29 -9.57 -22.86
N ARG A 662 -18.31 -8.23 -22.90
CA ARG A 662 -19.01 -7.49 -23.98
C ARG A 662 -18.23 -7.43 -25.30
N LEU A 663 -16.97 -7.89 -25.31
CA LEU A 663 -16.17 -8.10 -26.52
C LEU A 663 -16.76 -9.22 -27.41
N ARG A 664 -17.56 -8.82 -28.40
CA ARG A 664 -17.90 -9.69 -29.54
C ARG A 664 -16.77 -9.65 -30.57
N PHE A 665 -15.84 -10.60 -30.48
CA PHE A 665 -14.89 -10.86 -31.56
C PHE A 665 -15.65 -11.16 -32.88
N PRO A 666 -15.38 -10.44 -33.99
CA PRO A 666 -15.78 -10.88 -35.31
C PRO A 666 -14.88 -12.07 -35.69
N GLY A 667 -15.42 -13.29 -35.56
CA GLY A 667 -14.61 -14.50 -35.52
C GLY A 667 -14.08 -15.01 -36.86
N ILE A 668 -13.07 -15.88 -36.74
CA ILE A 668 -12.72 -16.97 -37.66
C ILE A 668 -12.76 -18.27 -36.85
#